data_AF-A0A3C0NA92-F1
#
_entry.id   AF-A0A3C0NA92-F1
#
_cell.length_a   1.000
_cell.length_b   1.000
_cell.length_c   1.000
_cell.angle_alpha   90.00
_cell.angle_beta   90.00
_cell.angle_gamma   90.00
#
_symmetry.space_group_name_H-M   'P 1'
#
loop_
_entity.id
_entity.type
_entity.pdbx_description
1 polymer ?
#
loop_
_entity_poly.entity_id
_entity_poly.type
_entity_poly.pdbx_seq_one_letter_code
_entity_poly.pdbx_strand_id
1 'polypeptide(L)'
;MNLLKTVALLGFMSALLVFIGYWLIGGTVGAMIGLGIAVVTNFTSWFYSDQIALAVYGAKSLSSSQDKLLRPMVERLCYRANLPVPKIYVIPSGAANAFATGRDPKHGAIALTQGLIHLLSKDELEAVIAHELTHIKNRDTLIQAVAATIAGAISFIAQIVGQGMWFFGGLRNSGWSRLITLPLTVILAPIAATVIQMAISRTREFAADAGAAKLTGNPRALADALKRITTERRMPLSNNTAFAPLLIVNHFSGERMSKLFSTHPPTEARIQQLLNLEPGVASTPMKMKTSKSQRRNRVVISAAIALAALSLAYAPIPGLTQTVVVVSGTELQEPLKVLEAKFEQEHPGTHLELKFQGSQDMVNKYIDDKNDFKPTVLIPANGQILKELSDRAAAQGNNDPYYEPPRPIVKTQLVGIAWAQRGKVLFPDGRFNWQRIEQAMQAGNWQAVGGDKSWGSFDFVTTDPTRSNSGQLTLSLWAQSKLGGSSLNATSLNTAPVQSLLSLVKRSVYQPPRSTDILLQEFIAHGPNDADVATVYESVALSRWQQAATTQGQPYQIYYLNPTIETTSTAAIVRRDVNSQTAKAASKFLDFLTQPESVSVFVQYGFRPANGSIDLKSIPNSPWNKNIPGTQVNPVVQTTAAPSPPQITEIQRLWERVN
;
A
#
# COMPACT_ATOMS: atom_id res chain seq x y z
N MET A 1 11.32 -18.74 -24.87
CA MET A 1 12.11 -17.83 -24.00
C MET A 1 12.22 -16.42 -24.56
N ASN A 2 12.51 -16.23 -25.85
CA ASN A 2 12.67 -14.89 -26.44
C ASN A 2 11.38 -14.04 -26.44
N LEU A 3 10.25 -14.62 -26.84
CA LEU A 3 8.95 -13.94 -26.78
C LEU A 3 8.59 -13.42 -25.38
N LEU A 4 8.83 -14.24 -24.34
CA LEU A 4 8.58 -13.87 -22.94
C LEU A 4 9.42 -12.65 -22.52
N LYS A 5 10.68 -12.59 -22.96
CA LYS A 5 11.56 -11.44 -22.69
C LYS A 5 11.06 -10.17 -23.40
N THR A 6 10.61 -10.28 -24.66
CA THR A 6 10.02 -9.14 -25.39
C THR A 6 8.76 -8.63 -24.69
N VAL A 7 7.86 -9.54 -24.28
CA VAL A 7 6.62 -9.17 -23.57
C VAL A 7 6.92 -8.54 -22.22
N ALA A 8 7.88 -9.08 -21.46
CA ALA A 8 8.31 -8.50 -20.19
C ALA A 8 8.87 -7.09 -20.37
N LEU A 9 9.64 -6.86 -21.44
CA LEU A 9 10.21 -5.55 -21.76
C LEU A 9 9.13 -4.51 -22.09
N LEU A 10 8.15 -4.89 -22.92
CA LEU A 10 7.00 -4.05 -23.27
C LEU A 10 6.13 -3.77 -22.05
N GLY A 11 5.91 -4.77 -21.19
CA GLY A 11 5.18 -4.61 -19.93
C GLY A 11 5.87 -3.64 -18.97
N PHE A 12 7.19 -3.79 -18.79
CA PHE A 12 7.99 -2.86 -17.98
C PHE A 12 7.93 -1.42 -18.51
N MET A 13 8.06 -1.24 -19.83
CA MET A 13 7.98 0.08 -20.45
C MET A 13 6.59 0.71 -20.30
N SER A 14 5.53 -0.11 -20.38
CA SER A 14 4.16 0.36 -20.16
C SER A 14 3.96 0.87 -18.74
N ALA A 15 4.44 0.11 -17.75
CA ALA A 15 4.40 0.52 -16.35
C ALA A 15 5.18 1.83 -16.13
N LEU A 16 6.34 1.97 -16.77
CA LEU A 16 7.14 3.18 -16.71
C LEU A 16 6.41 4.40 -17.29
N LEU A 17 5.81 4.27 -18.47
CA LEU A 17 5.08 5.37 -19.13
C LEU A 17 3.82 5.76 -18.35
N VAL A 18 3.10 4.79 -17.79
CA VAL A 18 1.96 5.04 -16.89
C VAL A 18 2.42 5.76 -15.62
N PHE A 19 3.53 5.33 -15.02
CA PHE A 19 4.11 5.97 -13.83
C PHE A 19 4.54 7.42 -14.11
N ILE A 20 5.25 7.64 -15.23
CA ILE A 20 5.67 8.98 -15.66
C ILE A 20 4.44 9.85 -15.94
N GLY A 21 3.43 9.33 -16.64
CA GLY A 21 2.18 10.05 -16.91
C GLY A 21 1.45 10.44 -15.63
N TYR A 22 1.28 9.49 -14.70
CA TYR A 22 0.69 9.71 -13.38
C TYR A 22 1.42 10.83 -12.61
N TRP A 23 2.74 10.83 -12.66
CA TRP A 23 3.57 11.76 -11.88
C TRP A 23 3.70 13.15 -12.54
N LEU A 24 3.85 13.23 -13.86
CA LEU A 24 4.04 14.49 -14.58
C LEU A 24 2.74 15.26 -14.81
N ILE A 25 1.66 14.56 -15.18
CA ILE A 25 0.38 15.18 -15.54
C ILE A 25 -0.56 15.21 -14.33
N GLY A 26 -0.35 14.31 -13.37
CA GLY A 26 -1.08 14.25 -12.10
C GLY A 26 -2.23 13.24 -12.12
N GLY A 27 -2.15 12.28 -11.20
CA GLY A 27 -3.26 11.39 -10.86
C GLY A 27 -3.69 10.45 -11.99
N THR A 28 -4.95 10.01 -11.92
CA THR A 28 -5.53 9.01 -12.84
C THR A 28 -5.58 9.48 -14.29
N VAL A 29 -5.81 10.78 -14.54
CA VAL A 29 -5.79 11.36 -15.89
C VAL A 29 -4.41 11.22 -16.52
N GLY A 30 -3.35 11.53 -15.77
CA GLY A 30 -1.99 11.32 -16.20
C GLY A 30 -1.65 9.86 -16.48
N ALA A 31 -2.12 8.95 -15.62
CA ALA A 31 -1.96 7.51 -15.83
C ALA A 31 -2.66 7.03 -17.11
N MET A 32 -3.88 7.50 -17.41
CA MET A 32 -4.60 7.14 -18.64
C MET A 32 -3.89 7.67 -19.89
N ILE A 33 -3.35 8.88 -19.84
CA ILE A 33 -2.52 9.42 -20.93
C ILE A 33 -1.25 8.58 -21.10
N GLY A 34 -0.57 8.24 -20.01
CA GLY A 34 0.59 7.36 -20.01
C GLY A 34 0.28 5.97 -20.58
N LEU A 35 -0.89 5.42 -20.27
CA LEU A 35 -1.38 4.15 -20.81
C LEU A 35 -1.66 4.26 -22.32
N GLY A 36 -2.30 5.35 -22.77
CA GLY A 36 -2.52 5.60 -24.19
C GLY A 36 -1.21 5.68 -24.97
N ILE A 37 -0.21 6.39 -24.43
CA ILE A 37 1.14 6.46 -25.01
C ILE A 37 1.78 5.06 -25.02
N ALA A 38 1.69 4.30 -23.93
CA ALA A 38 2.25 2.96 -23.84
C ALA A 38 1.65 2.01 -24.89
N VAL A 39 0.34 2.04 -25.10
CA VAL A 39 -0.33 1.22 -26.12
C VAL A 39 0.20 1.57 -27.51
N VAL A 40 0.28 2.87 -27.84
CA VAL A 40 0.80 3.33 -29.13
C VAL A 40 2.27 2.94 -29.30
N THR A 41 3.11 3.16 -28.29
CA THR A 41 4.55 2.85 -28.34
C THR A 41 4.81 1.34 -28.43
N ASN A 42 4.04 0.50 -27.73
CA ASN A 42 4.18 -0.94 -27.82
C ASN A 42 3.73 -1.47 -29.18
N PHE A 43 2.61 -0.95 -29.69
CA PHE A 43 2.12 -1.31 -31.01
C PHE A 43 3.14 -0.94 -32.10
N THR A 44 3.69 0.28 -32.05
CA THR A 44 4.72 0.71 -33.01
C THR A 44 6.02 -0.07 -32.84
N SER A 45 6.47 -0.34 -31.61
CA SER A 45 7.68 -1.15 -31.37
C SER A 45 7.52 -2.58 -31.85
N TRP A 46 6.34 -3.19 -31.74
CA TRP A 46 6.14 -4.57 -32.19
C TRP A 46 6.08 -4.71 -33.72
N PHE A 47 5.38 -3.80 -34.39
CA PHE A 47 5.11 -3.90 -35.83
C PHE A 47 6.06 -3.11 -36.72
N TYR A 48 6.73 -2.09 -36.18
CA TYR A 48 7.51 -1.13 -36.96
C TYR A 48 8.95 -0.91 -36.43
N SER A 49 9.44 -1.66 -35.43
CA SER A 49 10.81 -1.50 -34.90
C SER A 49 11.89 -1.71 -35.96
N ASP A 50 11.62 -2.56 -36.95
CA ASP A 50 12.52 -2.81 -38.09
C ASP A 50 12.66 -1.58 -38.99
N GLN A 51 11.53 -0.96 -39.34
CA GLN A 51 11.50 0.25 -40.14
C GLN A 51 12.16 1.42 -39.40
N ILE A 52 11.93 1.54 -38.08
CA ILE A 52 12.58 2.53 -37.24
C ILE A 52 14.10 2.32 -37.23
N ALA A 53 14.57 1.10 -37.00
CA ALA A 53 16.01 0.80 -37.00
C ALA A 53 16.68 1.11 -38.35
N LEU A 54 16.04 0.73 -39.46
CA LEU A 54 16.53 1.03 -40.81
C LEU A 54 16.56 2.54 -41.09
N ALA A 55 15.53 3.27 -40.67
CA ALA A 55 15.43 4.72 -40.85
C ALA A 55 16.48 5.48 -40.03
N VAL A 56 16.73 5.07 -38.77
CA VAL A 56 17.73 5.68 -37.89
C VAL A 56 19.12 5.67 -38.51
N TYR A 57 19.47 4.63 -39.26
CA TYR A 57 20.75 4.52 -39.97
C TYR A 57 20.70 4.94 -41.44
N GLY A 58 19.55 5.45 -41.93
CA GLY A 58 19.41 5.90 -43.31
C GLY A 58 19.63 4.79 -44.35
N ALA A 59 19.19 3.57 -44.04
CA ALA A 59 19.36 2.40 -44.89
C ALA A 59 18.61 2.57 -46.22
N LYS A 60 19.27 2.26 -47.35
CA LYS A 60 18.73 2.39 -48.71
C LYS A 60 18.67 1.04 -49.41
N SER A 61 17.78 0.90 -50.38
CA SER A 61 17.73 -0.28 -51.25
C SER A 61 19.04 -0.43 -52.03
N LEU A 62 19.37 -1.67 -52.38
CA LEU A 62 20.57 -2.02 -53.12
C LEU A 62 20.62 -1.37 -54.51
N SER A 63 21.80 -0.90 -54.91
CA SER A 63 22.08 -0.61 -56.32
C SER A 63 22.26 -1.90 -57.11
N SER A 64 22.14 -1.84 -58.44
CA SER A 64 22.30 -3.02 -59.31
C SER A 64 23.66 -3.72 -59.17
N SER A 65 24.72 -2.99 -58.81
CA SER A 65 26.05 -3.58 -58.57
C SER A 65 26.15 -4.25 -57.20
N GLN A 66 25.57 -3.65 -56.17
CA GLN A 66 25.52 -4.23 -54.82
C GLN A 66 24.63 -5.47 -54.77
N ASP A 67 23.50 -5.47 -55.48
CA ASP A 67 22.58 -6.61 -55.54
C ASP A 67 23.26 -7.84 -56.17
N LYS A 68 23.99 -7.66 -57.28
CA LYS A 68 24.80 -8.72 -57.90
C LYS A 68 25.86 -9.31 -56.97
N LEU A 69 26.41 -8.51 -56.06
CA LEU A 69 27.42 -8.96 -55.09
C LEU A 69 26.78 -9.70 -53.92
N LEU A 70 25.78 -9.10 -53.27
CA LEU A 70 25.28 -9.52 -51.96
C LEU A 70 24.18 -10.58 -52.05
N ARG A 71 23.25 -10.45 -53.01
CA ARG A 71 22.07 -11.32 -53.11
C ARG A 71 22.44 -12.81 -53.24
N PRO A 72 23.42 -13.22 -54.09
CA PRO A 72 23.78 -14.64 -54.20
C PRO A 72 24.37 -15.22 -52.92
N MET A 73 25.10 -14.42 -52.12
CA MET A 73 25.63 -14.85 -50.82
C MET A 73 24.51 -15.08 -49.82
N VAL A 74 23.59 -14.11 -49.70
CA VAL A 74 22.45 -14.18 -48.77
C VAL A 74 21.54 -15.36 -49.11
N GLU A 75 21.21 -15.56 -50.40
CA GLU A 75 20.36 -16.67 -50.84
C GLU A 75 20.96 -18.04 -50.50
N ARG A 76 22.26 -18.21 -50.74
CA ARG A 76 22.98 -19.45 -50.41
C ARG A 76 22.99 -19.72 -48.90
N LEU A 77 23.26 -18.70 -48.09
CA LEU A 77 23.25 -18.83 -46.64
C LEU A 77 21.84 -19.09 -46.10
N CYS A 78 20.82 -18.43 -46.66
CA CYS A 78 19.42 -18.67 -46.29
C CYS A 78 18.97 -20.08 -46.63
N TYR A 79 19.37 -20.61 -47.79
CA TYR A 79 19.13 -22.01 -48.16
C TYR A 79 19.76 -22.97 -47.14
N ARG A 80 21.05 -22.78 -46.80
CA ARG A 80 21.74 -23.58 -45.76
C ARG A 80 21.11 -23.44 -44.38
N ALA A 81 20.60 -22.26 -44.05
CA ALA A 81 20.01 -21.97 -42.75
C ALA A 81 18.55 -22.43 -42.61
N ASN A 82 17.90 -22.82 -43.72
CA ASN A 82 16.45 -23.02 -43.85
C ASN A 82 15.65 -21.77 -43.44
N LEU A 83 15.99 -20.62 -44.05
CA LEU A 83 15.36 -19.33 -43.82
C LEU A 83 14.80 -18.74 -45.13
N PRO A 84 13.70 -17.98 -45.08
CA PRO A 84 13.33 -17.11 -46.19
C PRO A 84 14.40 -16.02 -46.37
N VAL A 85 14.57 -15.56 -47.61
CA VAL A 85 15.56 -14.52 -47.94
C VAL A 85 15.08 -13.18 -47.34
N PRO A 86 15.85 -12.56 -46.41
CA PRO A 86 15.48 -11.29 -45.82
C PRO A 86 15.68 -10.15 -46.83
N LYS A 87 15.07 -8.99 -46.55
CA LYS A 87 15.37 -7.77 -47.31
C LYS A 87 16.80 -7.33 -47.02
N ILE A 88 17.51 -6.85 -48.03
CA ILE A 88 18.91 -6.42 -47.90
C ILE A 88 18.97 -4.92 -48.17
N TYR A 89 19.62 -4.19 -47.27
CA TYR A 89 19.81 -2.75 -47.35
C TYR A 89 21.29 -2.37 -47.24
N VAL A 90 21.63 -1.22 -47.83
CA VAL A 90 22.95 -0.61 -47.68
C VAL A 90 22.84 0.74 -46.99
N ILE A 91 23.68 0.95 -46.00
CA ILE A 91 23.83 2.22 -45.29
C ILE A 91 24.97 3.01 -45.94
N PRO A 92 24.72 4.22 -46.48
CA PRO A 92 25.72 5.03 -47.17
C PRO A 92 26.67 5.71 -46.17
N SER A 93 27.42 4.91 -45.41
CA SER A 93 28.40 5.35 -44.41
C SER A 93 29.75 4.66 -44.63
N GLY A 94 30.83 5.41 -44.40
CA GLY A 94 32.21 4.90 -44.49
C GLY A 94 32.66 4.07 -43.28
N ALA A 95 31.88 4.04 -42.20
CA ALA A 95 32.10 3.20 -41.04
C ALA A 95 31.83 1.71 -41.38
N ALA A 96 32.54 0.77 -40.76
CA ALA A 96 32.37 -0.67 -41.01
C ALA A 96 31.47 -1.31 -39.96
N ASN A 97 30.24 -1.69 -40.31
CA ASN A 97 29.32 -2.39 -39.41
C ASN A 97 28.15 -3.05 -40.17
N ALA A 98 27.40 -3.88 -39.47
CA ALA A 98 26.21 -4.58 -39.94
C ALA A 98 25.21 -4.76 -38.80
N PHE A 99 23.93 -4.94 -39.15
CA PHE A 99 22.92 -5.43 -38.22
C PHE A 99 21.77 -6.14 -38.94
N ALA A 100 21.08 -7.03 -38.22
CA ALA A 100 19.78 -7.58 -38.60
C ALA A 100 18.62 -6.99 -37.77
N THR A 101 17.44 -6.90 -38.38
CA THR A 101 16.21 -6.51 -37.71
C THR A 101 15.01 -7.28 -38.28
N GLY A 102 13.85 -7.15 -37.64
CA GLY A 102 12.61 -7.83 -38.05
C GLY A 102 11.95 -8.63 -36.93
N ARG A 103 10.62 -8.73 -36.99
CA ARG A 103 9.79 -9.37 -35.95
C ARG A 103 9.81 -10.89 -35.96
N ASP A 104 10.06 -11.48 -37.14
CA ASP A 104 10.17 -12.91 -37.36
C ASP A 104 10.96 -13.18 -38.65
N PRO A 105 11.40 -14.44 -38.92
CA PRO A 105 12.19 -14.74 -40.10
C PRO A 105 11.59 -14.29 -41.43
N LYS A 106 10.25 -14.32 -41.60
CA LYS A 106 9.59 -13.90 -42.85
C LYS A 106 9.61 -12.38 -43.05
N HIS A 107 9.83 -11.64 -41.97
CA HIS A 107 9.89 -10.18 -41.95
C HIS A 107 11.29 -9.69 -41.57
N GLY A 108 12.33 -10.49 -41.83
CA GLY A 108 13.72 -10.13 -41.55
C GLY A 108 14.30 -9.14 -42.56
N ALA A 109 15.21 -8.29 -42.08
CA ALA A 109 16.03 -7.41 -42.89
C ALA A 109 17.48 -7.40 -42.39
N ILE A 110 18.44 -7.28 -43.29
CA ILE A 110 19.86 -7.12 -43.00
C ILE A 110 20.32 -5.79 -43.61
N ALA A 111 21.04 -4.99 -42.82
CA ALA A 111 21.64 -3.75 -43.26
C ALA A 111 23.17 -3.82 -43.14
N LEU A 112 23.87 -3.50 -44.22
CA LEU A 112 25.33 -3.48 -44.30
C LEU A 112 25.80 -2.07 -44.63
N THR A 113 26.87 -1.59 -44.00
CA THR A 113 27.45 -0.30 -44.42
C THR A 113 28.29 -0.42 -45.67
N GLN A 114 28.37 0.66 -46.44
CA GLN A 114 29.30 0.76 -47.57
C GLN A 114 30.75 0.54 -47.14
N GLY A 115 31.12 1.08 -45.97
CA GLY A 115 32.44 0.88 -45.37
C GLY A 115 32.76 -0.58 -45.09
N LEU A 116 31.79 -1.37 -44.60
CA LEU A 116 31.96 -2.79 -44.34
C LEU A 116 32.18 -3.58 -45.64
N ILE A 117 31.35 -3.30 -46.65
CA ILE A 117 31.40 -3.97 -47.96
C ILE A 117 32.76 -3.75 -48.65
N HIS A 118 33.37 -2.57 -48.46
CA HIS A 118 34.69 -2.27 -49.03
C HIS A 118 35.87 -2.78 -48.19
N LEU A 119 35.69 -2.91 -46.87
CA LEU A 119 36.76 -3.29 -45.94
C LEU A 119 37.01 -4.80 -45.92
N LEU A 120 35.94 -5.59 -45.98
CA LEU A 120 36.00 -7.03 -45.80
C LEU A 120 36.23 -7.76 -47.13
N SER A 121 37.01 -8.83 -47.08
CA SER A 121 37.08 -9.82 -48.15
C SER A 121 35.74 -10.55 -48.30
N LYS A 122 35.57 -11.28 -49.41
CA LYS A 122 34.34 -12.01 -49.72
C LYS A 122 33.93 -12.99 -48.61
N ASP A 123 34.89 -13.75 -48.09
CA ASP A 123 34.65 -14.76 -47.05
C ASP A 123 34.34 -14.13 -45.69
N GLU A 124 35.02 -13.04 -45.34
CA GLU A 124 34.77 -12.24 -44.14
C GLU A 124 33.36 -11.61 -44.18
N LEU A 125 32.96 -11.07 -45.34
CA LEU A 125 31.64 -10.49 -45.54
C LEU A 125 30.54 -11.57 -45.48
N GLU A 126 30.75 -12.72 -46.10
CA GLU A 126 29.83 -13.88 -46.01
C GLU A 126 29.67 -14.34 -44.55
N ALA A 127 30.76 -14.36 -43.77
CA ALA A 127 30.73 -14.71 -42.36
C ALA A 127 29.96 -13.71 -41.49
N VAL A 128 30.10 -12.40 -41.75
CA VAL A 128 29.29 -11.37 -41.07
C VAL A 128 27.82 -11.50 -41.44
N ILE A 129 27.47 -11.73 -42.70
CA ILE A 129 26.09 -11.96 -43.12
C ILE A 129 25.52 -13.23 -42.44
N ALA A 130 26.31 -14.30 -42.31
CA ALA A 130 25.90 -15.52 -41.63
C ALA A 130 25.65 -15.30 -40.12
N HIS A 131 26.41 -14.41 -39.48
CA HIS A 131 26.18 -13.97 -38.11
C HIS A 131 24.82 -13.27 -37.98
N GLU A 132 24.54 -12.29 -38.83
CA GLU A 132 23.27 -11.56 -38.85
C GLU A 132 22.06 -12.48 -39.15
N LEU A 133 22.21 -13.41 -40.09
CA LEU A 133 21.18 -14.42 -40.38
C LEU A 133 20.93 -15.34 -39.18
N THR A 134 21.94 -15.62 -38.36
CA THR A 134 21.77 -16.43 -37.15
C THR A 134 20.90 -15.70 -36.11
N HIS A 135 21.00 -14.37 -35.99
CA HIS A 135 20.08 -13.59 -35.15
C HIS A 135 18.63 -13.66 -35.66
N ILE A 136 18.41 -13.58 -36.97
CA ILE A 136 17.08 -13.74 -37.58
C ILE A 136 16.53 -15.15 -37.27
N LYS A 137 17.35 -16.19 -37.46
CA LYS A 137 16.97 -17.58 -37.17
C LYS A 137 16.55 -17.79 -35.72
N ASN A 138 17.31 -17.22 -34.79
CA ASN A 138 17.08 -17.36 -33.36
C ASN A 138 15.99 -16.42 -32.82
N ARG A 139 15.43 -15.54 -33.69
CA ARG A 139 14.45 -14.50 -33.33
C ARG A 139 14.98 -13.53 -32.27
N ASP A 140 16.28 -13.26 -32.33
CA ASP A 140 16.92 -12.29 -31.43
C ASP A 140 16.69 -10.85 -31.89
N THR A 141 16.47 -10.66 -33.19
CA THR A 141 16.23 -9.37 -33.86
C THR A 141 15.06 -8.60 -33.28
N LEU A 142 13.96 -9.27 -32.94
CA LEU A 142 12.78 -8.61 -32.37
C LEU A 142 13.07 -8.03 -30.98
N ILE A 143 13.73 -8.78 -30.09
CA ILE A 143 14.08 -8.30 -28.75
C ILE A 143 15.03 -7.11 -28.85
N GLN A 144 16.06 -7.23 -29.68
CA GLN A 144 17.07 -6.17 -29.85
C GLN A 144 16.43 -4.91 -30.43
N ALA A 145 15.60 -5.03 -31.47
CA ALA A 145 14.95 -3.90 -32.12
C ALA A 145 13.93 -3.21 -31.19
N VAL A 146 13.06 -3.97 -30.52
CA VAL A 146 12.11 -3.41 -29.55
C VAL A 146 12.84 -2.68 -28.43
N ALA A 147 13.89 -3.29 -27.86
CA ALA A 147 14.65 -2.64 -26.80
C ALA A 147 15.39 -1.39 -27.25
N ALA A 148 15.95 -1.39 -28.45
CA ALA A 148 16.61 -0.23 -29.03
C ALA A 148 15.61 0.92 -29.27
N THR A 149 14.42 0.62 -29.79
CA THR A 149 13.33 1.60 -29.96
C THR A 149 12.89 2.19 -28.62
N ILE A 150 12.69 1.35 -27.60
CA ILE A 150 12.34 1.74 -26.23
C ILE A 150 13.43 2.64 -25.63
N ALA A 151 14.70 2.22 -25.71
CA ALA A 151 15.82 3.01 -25.23
C ALA A 151 15.92 4.35 -25.95
N GLY A 152 15.69 4.36 -27.26
CA GLY A 152 15.71 5.57 -28.09
C GLY A 152 14.61 6.54 -27.70
N ALA A 153 13.41 6.03 -27.43
CA ALA A 153 12.29 6.83 -26.93
C ALA A 153 12.61 7.45 -25.55
N ILE A 154 13.20 6.68 -24.62
CA ILE A 154 13.60 7.21 -23.31
C ILE A 154 14.67 8.29 -23.46
N SER A 155 15.70 8.05 -24.29
CA SER A 155 16.75 9.04 -24.57
C SER A 155 16.18 10.31 -25.20
N PHE A 156 15.21 10.18 -26.11
CA PHE A 156 14.54 11.31 -26.74
C PHE A 156 13.70 12.11 -25.74
N ILE A 157 12.93 11.45 -24.87
CA ILE A 157 12.18 12.12 -23.79
C ILE A 157 13.15 12.85 -22.85
N ALA A 158 14.23 12.20 -22.43
CA ALA A 158 15.26 12.83 -21.59
C ALA A 158 15.88 14.06 -22.27
N GLN A 159 16.09 13.99 -23.60
CA GLN A 159 16.61 15.08 -24.40
C GLN A 159 15.61 16.23 -24.55
N ILE A 160 14.31 15.97 -24.79
CA ILE A 160 13.26 17.00 -24.83
C ILE A 160 13.11 17.66 -23.47
N VAL A 161 13.06 16.89 -22.38
CA VAL A 161 12.98 17.45 -21.02
C VAL A 161 14.20 18.33 -20.74
N GLY A 162 15.39 17.91 -21.19
CA GLY A 162 16.62 18.70 -21.08
C GLY A 162 16.64 19.97 -21.94
N GLN A 163 16.12 19.93 -23.17
CA GLN A 163 16.18 21.04 -24.14
C GLN A 163 14.98 22.00 -24.08
N GLY A 164 13.78 21.50 -23.81
CA GLY A 164 12.56 22.32 -23.65
C GLY A 164 12.69 23.35 -22.53
N MET A 165 13.48 23.03 -21.51
CA MET A 165 13.86 23.97 -20.44
C MET A 165 14.76 25.12 -20.89
N TRP A 166 15.56 24.93 -21.95
CA TRP A 166 16.42 26.00 -22.50
C TRP A 166 15.60 27.01 -23.31
N PHE A 167 14.60 26.53 -24.07
CA PHE A 167 13.75 27.39 -24.90
C PHE A 167 12.60 28.07 -24.16
N PHE A 168 12.01 27.42 -23.14
CA PHE A 168 10.95 28.02 -22.31
C PHE A 168 11.49 28.73 -21.05
N GLY A 169 12.81 28.73 -20.83
CA GLY A 169 13.52 29.32 -19.69
C GLY A 169 13.66 30.86 -19.68
N GLY A 170 12.74 31.58 -20.34
CA GLY A 170 12.67 33.05 -20.32
C GLY A 170 11.85 33.64 -19.16
N LEU A 171 11.07 32.84 -18.43
CA LEU A 171 10.31 33.29 -17.26
C LEU A 171 11.11 33.05 -15.98
N ARG A 172 11.90 34.08 -15.68
CA ARG A 172 12.76 34.30 -14.53
C ARG A 172 11.97 34.35 -13.21
N ASN A 173 11.46 33.22 -12.71
CA ASN A 173 11.36 32.93 -11.27
C ASN A 173 10.79 31.54 -10.99
N SER A 174 11.61 30.62 -10.49
CA SER A 174 11.28 29.66 -9.43
C SER A 174 12.31 28.51 -9.40
N GLY A 175 12.83 28.21 -8.21
CA GLY A 175 13.64 27.01 -7.96
C GLY A 175 12.91 25.69 -8.27
N TRP A 176 11.60 25.74 -8.53
CA TRP A 176 10.74 24.61 -8.87
C TRP A 176 11.15 23.90 -10.17
N SER A 177 11.52 24.63 -11.22
CA SER A 177 11.90 24.02 -12.49
C SER A 177 13.21 23.23 -12.40
N ARG A 178 14.13 23.64 -11.51
CA ARG A 178 15.40 22.93 -11.22
C ARG A 178 15.24 21.76 -10.23
N LEU A 179 14.32 21.86 -9.28
CA LEU A 179 14.02 20.80 -8.30
C LEU A 179 13.31 19.59 -8.92
N ILE A 180 12.56 19.78 -10.01
CA ILE A 180 11.78 18.71 -10.67
C ILE A 180 12.59 18.00 -11.78
N THR A 181 13.52 18.70 -12.43
CA THR A 181 14.17 18.20 -13.67
C THR A 181 15.46 17.41 -13.45
N LEU A 182 16.23 17.72 -12.41
CA LEU A 182 17.44 16.97 -12.06
C LEU A 182 17.14 15.51 -11.64
N PRO A 183 16.09 15.22 -10.83
CA PRO A 183 15.77 13.85 -10.45
C PRO A 183 15.31 12.99 -11.63
N LEU A 184 14.51 13.55 -12.55
CA LEU A 184 13.91 12.77 -13.64
C LEU A 184 14.98 12.24 -14.62
N THR A 185 15.96 13.07 -14.97
CA THR A 185 17.09 12.65 -15.84
C THR A 185 18.00 11.63 -15.15
N VAL A 186 18.22 11.77 -13.84
CA VAL A 186 18.97 10.82 -13.01
C VAL A 186 18.26 9.46 -12.88
N ILE A 187 16.93 9.43 -12.94
CA ILE A 187 16.12 8.20 -12.87
C ILE A 187 15.98 7.52 -14.25
N LEU A 188 15.73 8.29 -15.32
CA LEU A 188 15.49 7.74 -16.66
C LEU A 188 16.74 7.11 -17.29
N ALA A 189 17.94 7.65 -17.00
CA ALA A 189 19.19 7.14 -17.59
C ALA A 189 19.54 5.70 -17.14
N PRO A 190 19.50 5.33 -15.84
CA PRO A 190 19.64 3.94 -15.40
C PRO A 190 18.58 2.99 -15.95
N ILE A 191 17.35 3.48 -16.15
CA ILE A 191 16.26 2.68 -16.70
C ILE A 191 16.51 2.37 -18.18
N ALA A 192 16.89 3.36 -18.99
CA ALA A 192 17.32 3.15 -20.37
C ALA A 192 18.52 2.19 -20.43
N ALA A 193 19.49 2.34 -19.53
CA ALA A 193 20.63 1.43 -19.42
C ALA A 193 20.19 -0.02 -19.15
N THR A 194 19.23 -0.21 -18.26
CA THR A 194 18.71 -1.53 -17.87
C THR A 194 17.94 -2.17 -19.02
N VAL A 195 17.09 -1.42 -19.73
CA VAL A 195 16.40 -1.86 -20.95
C VAL A 195 17.41 -2.32 -22.00
N ILE A 196 18.44 -1.51 -22.25
CA ILE A 196 19.52 -1.83 -23.20
C ILE A 196 20.23 -3.11 -22.76
N GLN A 197 20.63 -3.22 -21.49
CA GLN A 197 21.31 -4.42 -20.97
C GLN A 197 20.45 -5.69 -21.07
N MET A 198 19.13 -5.60 -20.88
CA MET A 198 18.22 -6.75 -21.05
C MET A 198 18.09 -7.17 -22.52
N ALA A 199 18.22 -6.23 -23.45
CA ALA A 199 18.25 -6.48 -24.89
C ALA A 199 19.46 -7.31 -25.33
N ILE A 200 20.54 -7.23 -24.55
CA ILE A 200 21.85 -7.77 -24.87
C ILE A 200 22.08 -9.05 -24.07
N SER A 201 22.38 -10.15 -24.75
CA SER A 201 22.89 -11.35 -24.06
C SER A 201 24.22 -11.72 -24.65
N ARG A 202 25.27 -11.76 -23.83
CA ARG A 202 26.60 -12.20 -24.26
C ARG A 202 26.56 -13.61 -24.84
N THR A 203 25.69 -14.47 -24.29
CA THR A 203 25.48 -15.83 -24.82
C THR A 203 24.86 -15.86 -26.21
N ARG A 204 24.09 -14.84 -26.62
CA ARG A 204 23.50 -14.74 -27.96
C ARG A 204 24.57 -14.43 -29.00
N GLU A 205 25.48 -13.51 -28.68
CA GLU A 205 26.60 -13.16 -29.55
C GLU A 205 27.50 -14.38 -29.83
N PHE A 206 27.88 -15.14 -28.79
CA PHE A 206 28.65 -16.37 -28.97
C PHE A 206 27.87 -17.47 -29.72
N ALA A 207 26.55 -17.54 -29.55
CA ALA A 207 25.71 -18.47 -30.31
C ALA A 207 25.57 -18.06 -31.78
N ALA A 208 25.51 -16.76 -32.06
CA ALA A 208 25.52 -16.20 -33.41
C ALA A 208 26.88 -16.42 -34.09
N ASP A 209 27.99 -16.26 -33.36
CA ASP A 209 29.34 -16.58 -33.83
C ASP A 209 29.47 -18.06 -34.20
N ALA A 210 29.01 -18.96 -33.33
CA ALA A 210 29.01 -20.40 -33.60
C ALA A 210 28.08 -20.78 -34.77
N GLY A 211 26.92 -20.11 -34.89
CA GLY A 211 26.00 -20.31 -36.00
C GLY A 211 26.58 -19.85 -37.34
N ALA A 212 27.26 -18.70 -37.36
CA ALA A 212 27.99 -18.22 -38.52
C ALA A 212 29.08 -19.21 -38.95
N ALA A 213 29.91 -19.66 -38.00
CA ALA A 213 30.94 -20.67 -38.25
C ALA A 213 30.36 -21.96 -38.83
N LYS A 214 29.20 -22.41 -38.33
CA LYS A 214 28.49 -23.59 -38.85
C LYS A 214 27.90 -23.38 -40.24
N LEU A 215 27.39 -22.19 -40.55
CA LEU A 215 26.76 -21.86 -41.83
C LEU A 215 27.79 -21.68 -42.96
N THR A 216 28.92 -21.05 -42.65
CA THR A 216 30.01 -20.82 -43.62
C THR A 216 30.98 -21.99 -43.67
N GLY A 217 31.12 -22.75 -42.59
CA GLY A 217 32.20 -23.74 -42.42
C GLY A 217 33.57 -23.10 -42.17
N ASN A 218 33.62 -21.78 -41.94
CA ASN A 218 34.86 -21.02 -41.82
C ASN A 218 34.79 -20.07 -40.59
N PRO A 219 35.09 -20.56 -39.38
CA PRO A 219 35.12 -19.74 -38.18
C PRO A 219 36.21 -18.65 -38.23
N ARG A 220 37.31 -18.91 -38.95
CA ARG A 220 38.44 -18.00 -39.10
C ARG A 220 38.04 -16.71 -39.81
N ALA A 221 37.21 -16.81 -40.85
CA ALA A 221 36.71 -15.65 -41.58
C ALA A 221 35.93 -14.67 -40.68
N LEU A 222 35.11 -15.16 -39.74
CA LEU A 222 34.42 -14.27 -38.81
C LEU A 222 35.40 -13.63 -37.80
N ALA A 223 36.39 -14.40 -37.32
CA ALA A 223 37.41 -13.90 -36.41
C ALA A 223 38.25 -12.76 -37.05
N ASP A 224 38.68 -12.94 -38.30
CA ASP A 224 39.43 -11.93 -39.05
C ASP A 224 38.55 -10.72 -39.39
N ALA A 225 37.26 -10.92 -39.72
CA ALA A 225 36.30 -9.84 -39.90
C ALA A 225 36.15 -8.98 -38.63
N LEU A 226 35.92 -9.60 -37.48
CA LEU A 226 35.79 -8.91 -36.19
C LEU A 226 37.07 -8.12 -35.86
N LYS A 227 38.25 -8.68 -36.14
CA LYS A 227 39.54 -8.01 -35.96
C LYS A 227 39.69 -6.78 -36.85
N ARG A 228 39.30 -6.86 -38.13
CA ARG A 228 39.35 -5.73 -39.06
C ARG A 228 38.37 -4.62 -38.67
N ILE A 229 37.12 -5.00 -38.34
CA ILE A 229 36.07 -4.05 -37.94
C ILE A 229 36.48 -3.28 -36.68
N THR A 230 37.11 -3.95 -35.71
CA THR A 230 37.55 -3.32 -34.46
C THR A 230 38.78 -2.45 -34.61
N THR A 231 39.69 -2.79 -35.55
CA THR A 231 40.92 -2.02 -35.79
C THR A 231 40.66 -0.75 -36.62
N GLU A 232 39.58 -0.72 -37.41
CA GLU A 232 39.21 0.44 -38.23
C GLU A 232 38.76 1.63 -37.34
N ARG A 233 39.51 2.74 -37.36
CA ARG A 233 39.28 3.94 -36.52
C ARG A 233 38.34 4.98 -37.12
N ARG A 234 37.50 4.62 -38.10
CA ARG A 234 36.57 5.57 -38.72
C ARG A 234 35.46 5.98 -37.73
N MET A 235 34.90 7.18 -37.94
CA MET A 235 33.87 7.75 -37.08
C MET A 235 32.69 6.77 -36.87
N PRO A 236 32.10 6.72 -35.67
CA PRO A 236 30.98 5.85 -35.37
C PRO A 236 29.79 6.11 -36.30
N LEU A 237 29.03 5.07 -36.63
CA LEU A 237 27.87 5.11 -37.52
C LEU A 237 26.79 6.12 -37.12
N SER A 238 26.65 6.36 -35.83
CA SER A 238 25.69 7.29 -35.25
C SER A 238 26.07 7.56 -33.80
N ASN A 239 25.79 8.77 -33.33
CA ASN A 239 25.85 9.12 -31.90
C ASN A 239 24.64 8.58 -31.10
N ASN A 240 23.72 7.86 -31.75
CA ASN A 240 22.53 7.31 -31.10
C ASN A 240 22.88 6.03 -30.31
N THR A 241 23.15 6.21 -29.02
CA THR A 241 23.50 5.15 -28.07
C THR A 241 22.43 4.07 -27.91
N ALA A 242 21.16 4.38 -28.21
CA ALA A 242 20.06 3.46 -28.03
C ALA A 242 20.02 2.33 -29.06
N PHE A 243 20.48 2.59 -30.29
CA PHE A 243 20.51 1.61 -31.38
C PHE A 243 21.86 0.93 -31.56
N ALA A 244 22.89 1.39 -30.84
CA ALA A 244 24.21 0.77 -30.80
C ALA A 244 24.20 -0.76 -30.49
N PRO A 245 23.30 -1.32 -29.67
CA PRO A 245 23.22 -2.77 -29.42
C PRO A 245 22.87 -3.64 -30.64
N LEU A 246 22.36 -3.05 -31.73
CA LEU A 246 22.06 -3.78 -32.96
C LEU A 246 23.31 -4.06 -33.78
N LEU A 247 24.36 -3.27 -33.59
CA LEU A 247 25.58 -3.30 -34.38
C LEU A 247 26.47 -4.49 -33.98
N ILE A 248 27.11 -5.15 -34.94
CA ILE A 248 28.02 -6.28 -34.66
C ILE A 248 29.22 -5.90 -33.77
N VAL A 249 29.66 -4.64 -33.84
CA VAL A 249 30.73 -4.05 -33.01
C VAL A 249 30.34 -2.64 -32.58
N ASN A 250 30.64 -2.26 -31.34
CA ASN A 250 30.38 -0.92 -30.81
C ASN A 250 31.71 -0.18 -30.53
N HIS A 251 31.90 1.00 -31.14
CA HIS A 251 33.13 1.80 -31.07
C HIS A 251 33.05 2.98 -30.06
N PHE A 252 32.41 2.80 -28.91
CA PHE A 252 32.21 3.90 -27.96
C PHE A 252 33.46 4.25 -27.13
N SER A 253 33.86 5.53 -27.13
CA SER A 253 35.18 6.03 -26.68
C SER A 253 35.21 6.66 -25.26
N GLY A 254 34.42 6.16 -24.30
CA GLY A 254 34.38 6.71 -22.93
C GLY A 254 34.88 5.77 -21.83
N GLU A 255 36.13 5.92 -21.37
CA GLU A 255 36.80 5.02 -20.40
C GLU A 255 36.08 4.85 -19.04
N ARG A 256 35.34 5.87 -18.55
CA ARG A 256 34.67 5.83 -17.24
C ARG A 256 33.22 5.31 -17.26
N MET A 257 32.56 5.29 -18.43
CA MET A 257 31.20 4.74 -18.60
C MET A 257 31.19 3.37 -19.33
N SER A 258 32.28 3.01 -20.03
CA SER A 258 32.34 1.81 -20.87
C SER A 258 32.08 0.49 -20.14
N LYS A 259 32.43 0.37 -18.85
CA LYS A 259 32.25 -0.89 -18.10
C LYS A 259 30.79 -1.23 -17.76
N LEU A 260 29.93 -0.22 -17.60
CA LEU A 260 28.50 -0.42 -17.29
C LEU A 260 27.64 -0.46 -18.56
N PHE A 261 28.14 0.03 -19.70
CA PHE A 261 27.43 0.10 -20.97
C PHE A 261 28.11 -0.73 -22.09
N SER A 262 29.02 -1.66 -21.76
CA SER A 262 29.61 -2.57 -22.76
C SER A 262 28.52 -3.48 -23.32
N THR A 263 28.03 -3.15 -24.51
CA THR A 263 26.87 -3.80 -25.11
C THR A 263 27.16 -5.13 -25.79
N HIS A 264 28.43 -5.52 -25.95
CA HIS A 264 28.83 -6.83 -26.49
C HIS A 264 29.89 -7.47 -25.59
N PRO A 265 30.07 -8.80 -25.62
CA PRO A 265 31.25 -9.43 -25.02
C PRO A 265 32.52 -8.88 -25.69
N PRO A 266 33.66 -8.87 -24.98
CA PRO A 266 34.93 -8.41 -25.56
C PRO A 266 35.22 -9.11 -26.88
N THR A 267 35.57 -8.35 -27.92
CA THR A 267 35.82 -8.88 -29.27
C THR A 267 36.91 -9.93 -29.25
N GLU A 268 37.94 -9.75 -28.43
CA GLU A 268 39.05 -10.72 -28.26
C GLU A 268 38.54 -12.07 -27.78
N ALA A 269 37.54 -12.10 -26.89
CA ALA A 269 36.95 -13.35 -26.41
C ALA A 269 36.13 -14.06 -27.50
N ARG A 270 35.41 -13.29 -28.33
CA ARG A 270 34.68 -13.84 -29.50
C ARG A 270 35.65 -14.42 -30.52
N ILE A 271 36.72 -13.68 -30.85
CA ILE A 271 37.80 -14.13 -31.75
C ILE A 271 38.40 -15.43 -31.22
N GLN A 272 38.81 -15.49 -29.95
CA GLN A 272 39.39 -16.70 -29.37
C GLN A 272 38.43 -17.89 -29.43
N GLN A 273 37.14 -17.68 -29.14
CA GLN A 273 36.16 -18.76 -29.20
C GLN A 273 35.93 -19.27 -30.64
N LEU A 274 35.94 -18.37 -31.63
CA LEU A 274 35.88 -18.74 -33.04
C LEU A 274 37.13 -19.55 -33.47
N LEU A 275 38.31 -19.13 -33.05
CA LEU A 275 39.55 -19.88 -33.33
C LEU A 275 39.54 -21.28 -32.69
N ASN A 276 38.87 -21.46 -31.55
CA ASN A 276 38.70 -22.78 -30.93
C ASN A 276 37.70 -23.69 -31.69
N LEU A 277 36.88 -23.15 -32.57
CA LEU A 277 35.99 -23.94 -33.44
C LEU A 277 36.68 -24.41 -34.72
N GLU A 278 37.93 -23.98 -34.96
CA GLU A 278 38.73 -24.37 -36.11
C GLU A 278 39.21 -25.83 -35.94
N PRO A 279 38.88 -26.73 -36.90
CA PRO A 279 39.31 -28.13 -36.81
C PRO A 279 40.85 -28.21 -36.82
N GLY A 280 41.46 -28.72 -35.74
CA GLY A 280 42.91 -28.93 -35.64
C GLY A 280 43.65 -28.00 -34.67
N VAL A 281 42.98 -27.02 -34.05
CA VAL A 281 43.58 -26.21 -32.98
C VAL A 281 43.44 -26.94 -31.64
N ALA A 282 44.55 -27.38 -31.05
CA ALA A 282 44.56 -28.03 -29.74
C ALA A 282 43.97 -27.10 -28.68
N SER A 283 42.81 -27.47 -28.12
CA SER A 283 42.12 -26.70 -27.10
C SER A 283 42.95 -26.71 -25.80
N THR A 284 43.67 -25.63 -25.54
CA THR A 284 44.23 -25.42 -24.20
C THR A 284 43.07 -24.99 -23.30
N PRO A 285 42.68 -25.77 -22.27
CA PRO A 285 41.56 -25.39 -21.42
C PRO A 285 41.99 -24.22 -20.55
N MET A 286 41.57 -23.01 -20.90
CA MET A 286 41.82 -21.84 -20.06
C MET A 286 40.95 -21.95 -18.80
N LYS A 287 41.60 -22.20 -17.65
CA LYS A 287 40.99 -21.96 -16.33
C LYS A 287 40.61 -20.48 -16.26
N MET A 288 39.34 -20.16 -16.48
CA MET A 288 38.79 -18.86 -16.14
C MET A 288 38.98 -18.65 -14.63
N LYS A 289 40.01 -17.89 -14.24
CA LYS A 289 40.11 -17.30 -12.90
C LYS A 289 39.03 -16.22 -12.77
N THR A 290 37.77 -16.63 -12.68
CA THR A 290 36.77 -15.82 -11.99
C THR A 290 37.05 -16.02 -10.51
N SER A 291 37.68 -15.03 -9.87
CA SER A 291 37.93 -15.13 -8.43
C SER A 291 36.59 -15.38 -7.75
N LYS A 292 36.51 -16.38 -6.87
CA LYS A 292 35.29 -16.67 -6.09
C LYS A 292 34.77 -15.40 -5.39
N SER A 293 35.67 -14.47 -5.08
CA SER A 293 35.39 -13.11 -4.59
C SER A 293 34.59 -12.24 -5.58
N GLN A 294 34.95 -12.19 -6.87
CA GLN A 294 34.19 -11.43 -7.88
C GLN A 294 32.82 -12.04 -8.19
N ARG A 295 32.68 -13.36 -8.15
CA ARG A 295 31.39 -14.04 -8.37
C ARG A 295 30.45 -13.84 -7.16
N ARG A 296 30.98 -13.91 -5.94
CA ARG A 296 30.24 -13.62 -4.71
C ARG A 296 29.85 -12.14 -4.64
N ASN A 297 30.75 -11.21 -4.95
CA ASN A 297 30.43 -9.78 -4.96
C ASN A 297 29.41 -9.43 -6.06
N ARG A 298 29.46 -10.06 -7.24
CA ARG A 298 28.43 -9.84 -8.27
C ARG A 298 27.07 -10.41 -7.90
N VAL A 299 27.02 -11.60 -7.30
CA VAL A 299 25.74 -12.16 -6.80
C VAL A 299 25.20 -11.32 -5.65
N VAL A 300 26.05 -10.85 -4.74
CA VAL A 300 25.64 -9.98 -3.63
C VAL A 300 25.20 -8.60 -4.14
N ILE A 301 25.91 -7.99 -5.09
CA ILE A 301 25.51 -6.70 -5.69
C ILE A 301 24.26 -6.86 -6.55
N SER A 302 24.14 -7.91 -7.36
CA SER A 302 22.93 -8.18 -8.14
C SER A 302 21.74 -8.57 -7.26
N ALA A 303 21.96 -9.29 -6.16
CA ALA A 303 20.94 -9.58 -5.16
C ALA A 303 20.59 -8.31 -4.37
N ALA A 304 21.55 -7.42 -4.07
CA ALA A 304 21.30 -6.15 -3.40
C ALA A 304 20.58 -5.15 -4.31
N ILE A 305 20.86 -5.14 -5.61
CA ILE A 305 20.12 -4.35 -6.60
C ILE A 305 18.74 -4.96 -6.84
N ALA A 306 18.63 -6.29 -6.94
CA ALA A 306 17.35 -6.97 -7.07
C ALA A 306 16.50 -6.80 -5.80
N LEU A 307 17.10 -6.88 -4.61
CA LEU A 307 16.45 -6.56 -3.34
C LEU A 307 16.14 -5.08 -3.24
N ALA A 308 17.02 -4.15 -3.63
CA ALA A 308 16.68 -2.72 -3.64
C ALA A 308 15.57 -2.41 -4.65
N ALA A 309 15.54 -3.08 -5.80
CA ALA A 309 14.48 -2.96 -6.80
C ALA A 309 13.18 -3.64 -6.34
N LEU A 310 13.24 -4.80 -5.68
CA LEU A 310 12.09 -5.44 -5.04
C LEU A 310 11.59 -4.57 -3.89
N SER A 311 12.49 -4.04 -3.07
CA SER A 311 12.22 -3.11 -1.99
C SER A 311 11.83 -1.73 -2.50
N LEU A 312 11.99 -1.37 -3.77
CA LEU A 312 11.45 -0.15 -4.39
C LEU A 312 10.10 -0.44 -5.06
N ALA A 313 9.91 -1.66 -5.57
CA ALA A 313 8.66 -2.16 -6.13
C ALA A 313 7.63 -2.52 -5.05
N TYR A 314 8.11 -2.91 -3.87
CA TYR A 314 7.35 -3.25 -2.66
C TYR A 314 7.67 -2.32 -1.49
N ALA A 315 8.55 -1.31 -1.64
CA ALA A 315 8.56 -0.20 -0.68
C ALA A 315 7.15 0.39 -0.71
N PRO A 316 6.54 0.67 0.44
CA PRO A 316 5.43 1.59 0.46
C PRO A 316 5.92 2.89 -0.16
N ILE A 317 5.52 3.16 -1.40
CA ILE A 317 5.87 4.39 -2.11
C ILE A 317 5.31 5.52 -1.24
N PRO A 318 6.17 6.37 -0.62
CA PRO A 318 5.68 7.42 0.26
C PRO A 318 4.78 8.35 -0.55
N GLY A 319 3.48 8.34 -0.23
CA GLY A 319 2.47 9.17 -0.88
C GLY A 319 1.46 8.49 -1.81
N LEU A 320 1.56 7.18 -2.11
CA LEU A 320 0.50 6.46 -2.85
C LEU A 320 -0.59 5.87 -1.93
N THR A 321 -0.19 5.40 -0.76
CA THR A 321 -1.11 4.90 0.27
C THR A 321 -0.90 5.71 1.54
N GLN A 322 -1.95 6.41 1.98
CA GLN A 322 -1.93 7.14 3.24
C GLN A 322 -2.32 6.19 4.36
N THR A 323 -1.44 5.98 5.35
CA THR A 323 -1.82 5.26 6.56
C THR A 323 -2.54 6.21 7.51
N VAL A 324 -3.80 5.92 7.83
CA VAL A 324 -4.60 6.66 8.81
C VAL A 324 -4.70 5.81 10.06
N VAL A 325 -3.98 6.21 11.11
CA VAL A 325 -4.01 5.51 12.39
C VAL A 325 -5.23 5.99 13.18
N VAL A 326 -6.24 5.13 13.30
CA VAL A 326 -7.49 5.43 14.00
C VAL A 326 -7.44 4.82 15.39
N VAL A 327 -7.52 5.65 16.42
CA VAL A 327 -7.56 5.22 17.81
C VAL A 327 -8.98 5.38 18.33
N SER A 328 -9.61 4.28 18.74
CA SER A 328 -11.02 4.28 19.16
C SER A 328 -11.25 3.54 20.47
N GLY A 329 -12.40 3.78 21.10
CA GLY A 329 -12.89 2.97 22.23
C GLY A 329 -13.14 1.52 21.81
N THR A 330 -12.95 0.58 22.73
CA THR A 330 -13.15 -0.86 22.46
C THR A 330 -14.58 -1.20 22.02
N GLU A 331 -15.55 -0.37 22.39
CA GLU A 331 -16.96 -0.52 22.02
C GLU A 331 -17.19 -0.40 20.50
N LEU A 332 -16.33 0.33 19.80
CA LEU A 332 -16.41 0.53 18.35
C LEU A 332 -15.55 -0.48 17.57
N GLN A 333 -14.87 -1.41 18.25
CA GLN A 333 -13.92 -2.32 17.61
C GLN A 333 -14.53 -3.15 16.48
N GLU A 334 -15.60 -3.87 16.78
CA GLU A 334 -16.23 -4.76 15.82
C GLU A 334 -16.88 -4.00 14.64
N PRO A 335 -17.68 -2.93 14.84
CA PRO A 335 -18.20 -2.17 13.71
C PRO A 335 -17.08 -1.49 12.89
N LEU A 336 -16.04 -0.94 13.51
CA LEU A 336 -14.95 -0.29 12.77
C LEU A 336 -14.13 -1.27 11.94
N LYS A 337 -13.91 -2.52 12.40
CA LYS A 337 -13.27 -3.57 11.58
C LYS A 337 -14.08 -3.91 10.33
N VAL A 338 -15.41 -4.00 10.46
CA VAL A 338 -16.29 -4.23 9.30
C VAL A 338 -16.23 -3.05 8.32
N LEU A 339 -16.20 -1.83 8.85
CA LEU A 339 -16.13 -0.60 8.06
C LEU A 339 -14.75 -0.36 7.44
N GLU A 340 -13.68 -0.80 8.08
CA GLU A 340 -12.32 -0.75 7.55
C GLU A 340 -12.21 -1.50 6.24
N ALA A 341 -12.65 -2.77 6.20
CA ALA A 341 -12.60 -3.57 4.99
C ALA A 341 -13.38 -2.93 3.82
N LYS A 342 -14.57 -2.36 4.12
CA LYS A 342 -15.38 -1.65 3.11
C LYS A 342 -14.72 -0.36 2.64
N PHE A 343 -14.21 0.43 3.58
CA PHE A 343 -13.58 1.71 3.27
C PHE A 343 -12.33 1.52 2.41
N GLU A 344 -11.44 0.58 2.75
CA GLU A 344 -10.22 0.31 1.99
C GLU A 344 -10.52 -0.24 0.60
N GLN A 345 -11.61 -0.99 0.44
CA GLN A 345 -12.08 -1.44 -0.87
C GLN A 345 -12.53 -0.27 -1.76
N GLU A 346 -13.23 0.71 -1.19
CA GLU A 346 -13.66 1.94 -1.90
C GLU A 346 -12.51 2.94 -2.09
N HIS A 347 -11.52 2.91 -1.21
CA HIS A 347 -10.41 3.88 -1.14
C HIS A 347 -9.05 3.17 -1.11
N PRO A 348 -8.62 2.52 -2.21
CA PRO A 348 -7.39 1.71 -2.25
C PRO A 348 -6.09 2.50 -2.02
N GLY A 349 -6.17 3.84 -2.02
CA GLY A 349 -5.06 4.75 -1.67
C GLY A 349 -5.00 5.12 -0.18
N THR A 350 -5.82 4.51 0.68
CA THR A 350 -5.80 4.73 2.13
C THR A 350 -5.81 3.40 2.84
N HIS A 351 -4.86 3.22 3.76
CA HIS A 351 -4.81 2.09 4.66
C HIS A 351 -5.20 2.56 6.05
N LEU A 352 -6.14 1.89 6.70
CA LEU A 352 -6.50 2.18 8.07
C LEU A 352 -5.68 1.29 9.01
N GLU A 353 -5.21 1.87 10.09
CA GLU A 353 -4.61 1.11 11.19
C GLU A 353 -5.46 1.35 12.45
N LEU A 354 -6.32 0.40 12.79
CA LEU A 354 -7.21 0.50 13.94
C LEU A 354 -6.49 0.12 15.24
N LYS A 355 -6.53 1.01 16.23
CA LYS A 355 -6.03 0.79 17.60
C LYS A 355 -7.16 1.01 18.61
N PHE A 356 -7.27 0.13 19.59
CA PHE A 356 -8.33 0.19 20.59
C PHE A 356 -7.78 0.36 22.00
N GLN A 357 -8.28 1.38 22.70
CA GLN A 357 -7.85 1.73 24.06
C GLN A 357 -9.05 2.21 24.88
N GLY A 358 -8.91 2.29 26.21
CA GLY A 358 -9.88 2.99 27.05
C GLY A 358 -9.99 4.45 26.62
N SER A 359 -11.20 5.02 26.61
CA SER A 359 -11.42 6.38 26.08
C SER A 359 -10.62 7.46 26.82
N GLN A 360 -10.40 7.27 28.14
CA GLN A 360 -9.56 8.16 28.93
C GLN A 360 -8.06 7.92 28.67
N ASP A 361 -7.65 6.65 28.61
CA ASP A 361 -6.28 6.26 28.29
C ASP A 361 -5.83 6.82 26.93
N MET A 362 -6.74 6.87 25.95
CA MET A 362 -6.50 7.39 24.61
C MET A 362 -5.99 8.84 24.62
N VAL A 363 -6.71 9.74 25.30
CA VAL A 363 -6.32 11.15 25.37
C VAL A 363 -5.13 11.37 26.28
N ASN A 364 -5.07 10.67 27.43
CA ASN A 364 -3.92 10.77 28.32
C ASN A 364 -2.62 10.34 27.62
N LYS A 365 -2.62 9.20 26.92
CA LYS A 365 -1.43 8.72 26.19
C LYS A 365 -1.12 9.57 24.97
N TYR A 366 -2.14 10.15 24.32
CA TYR A 366 -1.90 11.11 23.25
C TYR A 366 -1.19 12.35 23.81
N ILE A 367 -1.72 12.98 24.86
CA ILE A 367 -1.12 14.17 25.48
C ILE A 367 0.32 13.87 25.94
N ASP A 368 0.52 12.77 26.67
CA ASP A 368 1.81 12.41 27.25
C ASP A 368 2.82 11.82 26.24
N ASP A 369 2.42 11.69 24.97
CA ASP A 369 3.17 11.01 23.90
C ASP A 369 3.67 9.60 24.30
N LYS A 370 2.82 8.84 24.99
CA LYS A 370 3.11 7.49 25.52
C LYS A 370 2.69 6.34 24.60
N ASN A 371 2.19 6.64 23.41
CA ASN A 371 1.87 5.60 22.42
C ASN A 371 3.13 5.21 21.64
N ASP A 372 3.25 3.93 21.29
CA ASP A 372 4.26 3.38 20.37
C ASP A 372 3.92 3.65 18.89
N PHE A 373 2.79 4.32 18.64
CA PHE A 373 2.31 4.75 17.33
C PHE A 373 1.85 6.22 17.36
N LYS A 374 1.67 6.82 16.19
CA LYS A 374 1.25 8.23 16.04
C LYS A 374 -0.20 8.32 15.56
N PRO A 375 -1.15 8.73 16.43
CA PRO A 375 -2.57 8.81 16.07
C PRO A 375 -2.83 9.82 14.95
N THR A 376 -3.70 9.46 14.00
CA THR A 376 -4.25 10.38 13.00
C THR A 376 -5.66 10.81 13.37
N VAL A 377 -6.47 9.86 13.83
CA VAL A 377 -7.85 10.07 14.25
C VAL A 377 -8.03 9.56 15.68
N LEU A 378 -8.69 10.36 16.52
CA LEU A 378 -9.14 9.95 17.86
C LEU A 378 -10.67 9.85 17.87
N ILE A 379 -11.21 8.72 18.33
CA ILE A 379 -12.65 8.48 18.47
C ILE A 379 -12.95 7.96 19.90
N PRO A 380 -12.89 8.83 20.92
CA PRO A 380 -13.30 8.46 22.27
C PRO A 380 -14.83 8.23 22.34
N ALA A 381 -15.27 7.54 23.40
CA ALA A 381 -16.68 7.27 23.67
C ALA A 381 -17.53 8.54 23.88
N ASN A 382 -16.91 9.67 24.22
CA ASN A 382 -17.58 10.95 24.44
C ASN A 382 -16.75 12.12 23.89
N GLY A 383 -17.37 12.99 23.09
CA GLY A 383 -16.74 14.21 22.57
C GLY A 383 -16.27 15.22 23.64
N GLN A 384 -16.78 15.15 24.87
CA GLN A 384 -16.30 16.00 25.96
C GLN A 384 -14.82 15.76 26.30
N ILE A 385 -14.32 14.53 26.10
CA ILE A 385 -12.92 14.17 26.27
C ILE A 385 -12.02 14.92 25.26
N LEU A 386 -12.52 15.17 24.05
CA LEU A 386 -11.81 15.96 23.03
C LEU A 386 -11.84 17.46 23.38
N LYS A 387 -12.91 17.94 24.01
CA LYS A 387 -12.96 19.32 24.48
C LYS A 387 -11.87 19.59 25.52
N GLU A 388 -11.66 18.66 26.46
CA GLU A 388 -10.58 18.77 27.44
C GLU A 388 -9.20 18.90 26.79
N LEU A 389 -8.93 18.12 25.74
CA LEU A 389 -7.69 18.23 24.98
C LEU A 389 -7.52 19.62 24.34
N SER A 390 -8.62 20.19 23.80
CA SER A 390 -8.62 21.56 23.26
C SER A 390 -8.38 22.62 24.34
N ASP A 391 -9.05 22.50 25.49
CA ASP A 391 -8.93 23.45 26.60
C ASP A 391 -7.50 23.46 27.16
N ARG A 392 -6.88 22.28 27.28
CA ARG A 392 -5.47 22.14 27.69
C ARG A 392 -4.49 22.73 26.68
N ALA A 393 -4.72 22.50 25.38
CA ALA A 393 -3.88 23.08 24.32
C ALA A 393 -3.95 24.62 24.35
N ALA A 394 -5.14 25.19 24.50
CA ALA A 394 -5.35 26.63 24.64
C ALA A 394 -4.65 27.21 25.87
N ALA A 395 -4.71 26.52 27.02
CA ALA A 395 -4.03 26.94 28.25
C ALA A 395 -2.49 26.97 28.11
N GLN A 396 -1.93 26.18 27.19
CA GLN A 396 -0.50 26.15 26.87
C GLN A 396 -0.11 27.13 25.75
N GLY A 397 -1.04 27.93 25.23
CA GLY A 397 -0.79 28.86 24.12
C GLY A 397 -0.63 28.19 22.76
N ASN A 398 -1.07 26.94 22.60
CA ASN A 398 -1.00 26.21 21.34
C ASN A 398 -2.23 26.47 20.47
N ASN A 399 -2.07 26.34 19.15
CA ASN A 399 -3.18 26.36 18.20
C ASN A 399 -4.14 25.18 18.42
N ASP A 400 -5.35 25.27 17.86
CA ASP A 400 -6.36 24.20 17.87
C ASP A 400 -5.71 22.84 17.52
N PRO A 401 -5.81 21.82 18.41
CA PRO A 401 -5.18 20.53 18.19
C PRO A 401 -5.77 19.76 17.00
N TYR A 402 -6.88 20.22 16.41
CA TYR A 402 -7.61 19.53 15.34
C TYR A 402 -7.52 20.22 13.98
N TYR A 403 -7.50 19.42 12.92
CA TYR A 403 -7.54 19.91 11.54
C TYR A 403 -8.89 20.55 11.18
N GLU A 404 -9.97 20.01 11.75
CA GLU A 404 -11.36 20.39 11.56
C GLU A 404 -12.15 20.13 12.86
N PRO A 405 -13.34 20.75 13.05
CA PRO A 405 -14.14 20.52 14.24
C PRO A 405 -14.48 19.03 14.43
N PRO A 406 -14.35 18.49 15.66
CA PRO A 406 -14.70 17.10 15.94
C PRO A 406 -16.14 16.76 15.52
N ARG A 407 -16.31 15.58 14.91
CA ARG A 407 -17.56 15.16 14.28
C ARG A 407 -18.24 14.04 15.08
N PRO A 408 -19.51 14.18 15.48
CA PRO A 408 -20.23 13.13 16.17
C PRO A 408 -20.52 11.98 15.19
N ILE A 409 -20.19 10.74 15.58
CA ILE A 409 -20.30 9.56 14.72
C ILE A 409 -21.55 8.76 15.12
N VAL A 410 -21.58 8.29 16.37
CA VAL A 410 -22.68 7.46 16.89
C VAL A 410 -22.95 7.73 18.36
N LYS A 411 -24.14 7.35 18.80
CA LYS A 411 -24.64 7.51 20.16
C LYS A 411 -24.91 6.17 20.81
N THR A 412 -24.77 6.16 22.12
CA THR A 412 -25.20 5.06 23.00
C THR A 412 -25.52 5.66 24.37
N GLN A 413 -26.23 4.92 25.21
CA GLN A 413 -26.62 5.39 26.54
C GLN A 413 -26.35 4.32 27.58
N LEU A 414 -26.20 4.73 28.84
CA LEU A 414 -26.01 3.78 29.93
C LEU A 414 -27.33 3.07 30.27
N VAL A 415 -27.28 1.74 30.38
CA VAL A 415 -28.39 0.87 30.75
C VAL A 415 -27.95 -0.09 31.86
N GLY A 416 -28.91 -0.56 32.65
CA GLY A 416 -28.74 -1.71 33.52
C GLY A 416 -29.02 -3.00 32.75
N ILE A 417 -28.31 -4.07 33.08
CA ILE A 417 -28.65 -5.42 32.68
C ILE A 417 -28.76 -6.32 33.90
N ALA A 418 -29.67 -7.28 33.87
CA ALA A 418 -29.79 -8.32 34.88
C ALA A 418 -30.26 -9.62 34.26
N TRP A 419 -29.82 -10.76 34.80
CA TRP A 419 -30.41 -12.05 34.41
C TRP A 419 -31.91 -12.06 34.71
N ALA A 420 -32.72 -12.63 33.81
CA ALA A 420 -34.17 -12.43 33.82
C ALA A 420 -34.85 -12.70 35.17
N GLN A 421 -34.46 -13.74 35.90
CA GLN A 421 -35.04 -14.04 37.22
C GLN A 421 -34.57 -13.08 38.32
N ARG A 422 -33.31 -12.63 38.27
CA ARG A 422 -32.76 -11.62 39.19
C ARG A 422 -33.45 -10.28 38.99
N GLY A 423 -33.62 -9.90 37.73
CA GLY A 423 -34.30 -8.67 37.33
C GLY A 423 -35.75 -8.60 37.81
N LYS A 424 -36.50 -9.71 37.82
CA LYS A 424 -37.88 -9.74 38.36
C LYS A 424 -37.96 -9.45 39.86
N VAL A 425 -36.97 -9.88 40.63
CA VAL A 425 -36.92 -9.65 42.10
C VAL A 425 -36.51 -8.21 42.41
N LEU A 426 -35.56 -7.67 41.65
CA LEU A 426 -35.05 -6.31 41.86
C LEU A 426 -35.96 -5.24 41.26
N PHE A 427 -36.55 -5.51 40.10
CA PHE A 427 -37.29 -4.55 39.28
C PHE A 427 -38.68 -5.11 38.92
N PRO A 428 -39.56 -5.37 39.91
CA PRO A 428 -40.86 -5.98 39.68
C PRO A 428 -41.80 -5.11 38.82
N ASP A 429 -41.59 -3.80 38.80
CA ASP A 429 -42.28 -2.82 37.95
C ASP A 429 -41.59 -2.63 36.58
N GLY A 430 -40.53 -3.38 36.32
CA GLY A 430 -39.72 -3.28 35.10
C GLY A 430 -38.80 -2.05 35.06
N ARG A 431 -38.63 -1.31 36.17
CA ARG A 431 -37.81 -0.10 36.21
C ARG A 431 -36.54 -0.30 37.02
N PHE A 432 -35.41 0.14 36.48
CA PHE A 432 -34.14 0.10 37.20
C PHE A 432 -34.19 1.03 38.43
N ASN A 433 -33.68 0.56 39.56
CA ASN A 433 -33.68 1.30 40.83
C ASN A 433 -32.35 1.16 41.57
N TRP A 434 -31.58 2.25 41.66
CA TRP A 434 -30.28 2.30 42.33
C TRP A 434 -30.35 1.95 43.83
N GLN A 435 -31.39 2.41 44.53
CA GLN A 435 -31.56 2.13 45.96
C GLN A 435 -31.78 0.64 46.19
N ARG A 436 -32.52 -0.04 45.29
CA ARG A 436 -32.75 -1.48 45.40
C ARG A 436 -31.47 -2.29 45.20
N ILE A 437 -30.62 -1.88 44.26
CA ILE A 437 -29.28 -2.47 44.08
C ILE A 437 -28.43 -2.25 45.33
N GLU A 438 -28.40 -1.01 45.86
CA GLU A 438 -27.62 -0.72 47.06
C GLU A 438 -28.06 -1.57 48.26
N GLN A 439 -29.37 -1.74 48.47
CA GLN A 439 -29.93 -2.63 49.50
C GLN A 439 -29.51 -4.08 49.29
N ALA A 440 -29.50 -4.57 48.05
CA ALA A 440 -29.08 -5.93 47.74
C ALA A 440 -27.59 -6.16 48.01
N MET A 441 -26.74 -5.20 47.67
CA MET A 441 -25.30 -5.24 47.99
C MET A 441 -25.04 -5.19 49.49
N GLN A 442 -25.80 -4.39 50.24
CA GLN A 442 -25.70 -4.32 51.71
C GLN A 442 -26.15 -5.61 52.38
N ALA A 443 -27.19 -6.25 51.84
CA ALA A 443 -27.68 -7.54 52.32
C ALA A 443 -26.71 -8.69 51.99
N GLY A 444 -26.01 -8.58 50.86
CA GLY A 444 -24.95 -9.50 50.43
C GLY A 444 -25.42 -10.90 49.99
N ASN A 445 -26.73 -11.17 50.01
CA ASN A 445 -27.29 -12.46 49.57
C ASN A 445 -28.72 -12.32 49.05
N TRP A 446 -29.09 -13.20 48.12
CA TRP A 446 -30.40 -13.16 47.45
C TRP A 446 -31.59 -13.45 48.38
N GLN A 447 -31.42 -14.33 49.36
CA GLN A 447 -32.49 -14.67 50.31
C GLN A 447 -32.98 -13.43 51.08
N ALA A 448 -32.06 -12.56 51.50
CA ALA A 448 -32.37 -11.35 52.26
C ALA A 448 -33.10 -10.26 51.44
N VAL A 449 -33.09 -10.35 50.11
CA VAL A 449 -33.80 -9.40 49.23
C VAL A 449 -35.02 -10.00 48.52
N GLY A 450 -35.46 -11.19 48.94
CA GLY A 450 -36.64 -11.86 48.41
C GLY A 450 -36.40 -12.70 47.15
N GLY A 451 -35.13 -13.00 46.84
CA GLY A 451 -34.75 -13.94 45.80
C GLY A 451 -34.64 -15.39 46.30
N ASP A 452 -34.36 -16.31 45.39
CA ASP A 452 -34.13 -17.72 45.74
C ASP A 452 -32.85 -17.86 46.56
N LYS A 453 -32.91 -18.67 47.62
CA LYS A 453 -31.76 -18.98 48.47
C LYS A 453 -30.64 -19.68 47.69
N SER A 454 -30.98 -20.46 46.66
CA SER A 454 -29.99 -21.21 45.87
C SER A 454 -29.08 -20.31 45.03
N TRP A 455 -29.42 -19.03 44.89
CA TRP A 455 -28.65 -18.06 44.10
C TRP A 455 -27.43 -17.50 44.83
N GLY A 456 -27.32 -17.69 46.14
CA GLY A 456 -26.12 -17.32 46.89
C GLY A 456 -25.97 -15.82 47.12
N SER A 457 -24.74 -15.31 46.91
CA SER A 457 -24.39 -13.90 47.07
C SER A 457 -25.07 -13.03 46.03
N PHE A 458 -25.24 -11.75 46.37
CA PHE A 458 -25.67 -10.74 45.40
C PHE A 458 -24.45 -10.01 44.86
N ASP A 459 -24.25 -10.05 43.54
CA ASP A 459 -23.06 -9.46 42.91
C ASP A 459 -23.43 -8.44 41.83
N PHE A 460 -23.13 -7.17 42.10
CA PHE A 460 -23.21 -6.07 41.15
C PHE A 460 -21.83 -5.79 40.55
N VAL A 461 -21.74 -5.67 39.23
CA VAL A 461 -20.47 -5.43 38.54
C VAL A 461 -20.52 -4.16 37.67
N THR A 462 -19.41 -3.43 37.66
CA THR A 462 -19.20 -2.25 36.80
C THR A 462 -17.73 -2.14 36.41
N THR A 463 -17.42 -1.29 35.44
CA THR A 463 -16.05 -1.06 34.98
C THR A 463 -15.28 -0.13 35.92
N ASP A 464 -13.95 -0.16 35.84
CA ASP A 464 -13.07 0.70 36.63
C ASP A 464 -13.26 2.18 36.24
N PRO A 465 -13.73 3.07 37.14
CA PRO A 465 -13.95 4.48 36.82
C PRO A 465 -12.65 5.26 36.55
N THR A 466 -11.48 4.73 36.92
CA THR A 466 -10.18 5.34 36.59
C THR A 466 -9.80 5.09 35.12
N ARG A 467 -10.39 4.09 34.47
CA ARG A 467 -10.01 3.63 33.12
C ARG A 467 -11.14 3.66 32.10
N SER A 468 -12.40 3.56 32.57
CA SER A 468 -13.58 3.43 31.73
C SER A 468 -14.60 4.54 31.98
N ASN A 469 -15.09 5.14 30.89
CA ASN A 469 -16.14 6.15 30.94
C ASN A 469 -17.45 5.58 31.53
N SER A 470 -17.84 4.34 31.21
CA SER A 470 -19.07 3.73 31.76
C SER A 470 -19.05 3.64 33.30
N GLY A 471 -17.88 3.41 33.90
CA GLY A 471 -17.70 3.37 35.36
C GLY A 471 -17.88 4.75 35.98
N GLN A 472 -17.33 5.78 35.32
CA GLN A 472 -17.52 7.18 35.72
C GLN A 472 -19.01 7.57 35.65
N LEU A 473 -19.70 7.19 34.57
CA LEU A 473 -21.14 7.48 34.41
C LEU A 473 -21.99 6.73 35.45
N THR A 474 -21.65 5.47 35.73
CA THR A 474 -22.32 4.65 36.74
C THR A 474 -22.25 5.31 38.11
N LEU A 475 -21.04 5.63 38.58
CA LEU A 475 -20.86 6.27 39.88
C LEU A 475 -21.46 7.68 39.92
N SER A 476 -21.44 8.41 38.81
CA SER A 476 -22.10 9.71 38.72
C SER A 476 -23.61 9.60 38.92
N LEU A 477 -24.28 8.74 38.13
CA LEU A 477 -25.72 8.56 38.22
C LEU A 477 -26.15 8.01 39.59
N TRP A 478 -25.37 7.09 40.15
CA TRP A 478 -25.68 6.52 41.46
C TRP A 478 -25.46 7.54 42.57
N ALA A 479 -24.38 8.32 42.56
CA ALA A 479 -24.16 9.39 43.52
C ALA A 479 -25.26 10.47 43.43
N GLN A 480 -25.68 10.84 42.22
CA GLN A 480 -26.80 11.75 42.02
C GLN A 480 -28.10 11.19 42.61
N SER A 481 -28.39 9.90 42.35
CA SER A 481 -29.54 9.21 42.95
C SER A 481 -29.47 9.17 44.48
N LYS A 482 -28.29 8.90 45.05
CA LYS A 482 -28.03 8.89 46.49
C LYS A 482 -28.29 10.24 47.15
N LEU A 483 -28.04 11.32 46.43
CA LEU A 483 -28.25 12.71 46.85
C LEU A 483 -29.64 13.27 46.48
N GLY A 484 -30.59 12.39 46.14
CA GLY A 484 -31.98 12.78 45.84
C GLY A 484 -32.15 13.55 44.51
N GLY A 485 -31.24 13.34 43.55
CA GLY A 485 -31.29 13.99 42.23
C GLY A 485 -30.50 15.29 42.13
N SER A 486 -29.88 15.76 43.23
CA SER A 486 -29.11 17.01 43.27
C SER A 486 -27.93 17.03 42.30
N SER A 487 -27.58 18.21 41.79
CA SER A 487 -26.43 18.35 40.89
C SER A 487 -25.11 17.99 41.59
N LEU A 488 -24.25 17.28 40.86
CA LEU A 488 -22.94 16.89 41.38
C LEU A 488 -21.98 18.08 41.37
N ASN A 489 -21.14 18.19 42.39
CA ASN A 489 -19.98 19.07 42.45
C ASN A 489 -18.96 18.47 43.44
N ALA A 490 -17.78 19.07 43.54
CA ALA A 490 -16.72 18.53 44.40
C ALA A 490 -17.17 18.38 45.87
N THR A 491 -17.97 19.32 46.38
CA THR A 491 -18.48 19.27 47.75
C THR A 491 -19.50 18.15 47.93
N SER A 492 -20.46 18.00 47.01
CA SER A 492 -21.52 17.00 47.12
C SER A 492 -20.99 15.57 46.94
N LEU A 493 -19.97 15.39 46.09
CA LEU A 493 -19.28 14.10 45.91
C LEU A 493 -18.50 13.67 47.15
N ASN A 494 -18.00 14.61 47.94
CA ASN A 494 -17.18 14.31 49.12
C ASN A 494 -18.00 14.13 50.42
N THR A 495 -19.31 13.92 50.31
CA THR A 495 -20.18 13.68 51.47
C THR A 495 -20.12 12.22 51.94
N ALA A 496 -20.37 11.97 53.24
CA ALA A 496 -20.34 10.63 53.83
C ALA A 496 -21.26 9.60 53.13
N PRO A 497 -22.48 9.95 52.67
CA PRO A 497 -23.33 9.02 51.91
C PRO A 497 -22.71 8.55 50.60
N VAL A 498 -22.04 9.46 49.86
CA VAL A 498 -21.38 9.14 48.59
C VAL A 498 -20.11 8.32 48.82
N GLN A 499 -19.29 8.67 49.82
CA GLN A 499 -18.11 7.87 50.19
C GLN A 499 -18.49 6.44 50.61
N SER A 500 -19.57 6.29 51.36
CA SER A 500 -20.10 4.97 51.78
C SER A 500 -20.57 4.15 50.58
N LEU A 501 -21.25 4.80 49.61
CA LEU A 501 -21.65 4.18 48.37
C LEU A 501 -20.44 3.70 47.55
N LEU A 502 -19.44 4.55 47.33
CA LEU A 502 -18.25 4.19 46.57
C LEU A 502 -17.47 3.05 47.24
N SER A 503 -17.38 3.05 48.58
CA SER A 503 -16.77 1.96 49.35
C SER A 503 -17.55 0.65 49.17
N LEU A 504 -18.88 0.71 49.17
CA LEU A 504 -19.73 -0.46 48.93
C LEU A 504 -19.51 -1.03 47.53
N VAL A 505 -19.52 -0.19 46.50
CA VAL A 505 -19.28 -0.60 45.11
C VAL A 505 -17.87 -1.17 44.94
N LYS A 506 -16.84 -0.50 45.47
CA LYS A 506 -15.45 -0.96 45.34
C LYS A 506 -15.23 -2.34 45.98
N ARG A 507 -15.82 -2.59 47.14
CA ARG A 507 -15.72 -3.91 47.80
C ARG A 507 -16.42 -5.03 47.03
N SER A 508 -17.46 -4.71 46.27
CA SER A 508 -18.19 -5.71 45.47
C SER A 508 -17.54 -6.05 44.13
N VAL A 509 -16.63 -5.21 43.62
CA VAL A 509 -16.03 -5.42 42.30
C VAL A 509 -14.55 -5.70 42.43
N TYR A 510 -14.17 -6.98 42.42
CA TYR A 510 -12.77 -7.42 42.43
C TYR A 510 -12.13 -7.17 41.06
N GLN A 511 -11.09 -6.32 41.00
CA GLN A 511 -10.36 -5.98 39.76
C GLN A 511 -11.28 -5.58 38.60
N PRO A 512 -12.03 -4.48 38.73
CA PRO A 512 -13.04 -4.09 37.75
C PRO A 512 -12.45 -3.97 36.33
N PRO A 513 -13.17 -4.45 35.29
CA PRO A 513 -12.70 -4.39 33.92
C PRO A 513 -12.44 -2.98 33.43
N ARG A 514 -11.42 -2.85 32.58
CA ARG A 514 -11.00 -1.57 32.01
C ARG A 514 -11.91 -1.02 30.89
N SER A 515 -12.86 -1.81 30.41
CA SER A 515 -13.84 -1.36 29.41
C SER A 515 -15.15 -2.12 29.52
N THR A 516 -16.21 -1.49 29.02
CA THR A 516 -17.58 -2.00 29.08
C THR A 516 -17.75 -3.32 28.34
N ASP A 517 -17.02 -3.46 27.24
CA ASP A 517 -17.08 -4.66 26.41
C ASP A 517 -16.45 -5.87 27.13
N ILE A 518 -15.31 -5.67 27.79
CA ILE A 518 -14.67 -6.72 28.61
C ILE A 518 -15.58 -7.10 29.77
N LEU A 519 -16.17 -6.11 30.46
CA LEU A 519 -17.13 -6.34 31.54
C LEU A 519 -18.28 -7.25 31.09
N LEU A 520 -18.88 -6.98 29.92
CA LEU A 520 -20.01 -7.78 29.46
C LEU A 520 -19.59 -9.18 29.02
N GLN A 521 -18.40 -9.34 28.45
CA GLN A 521 -17.87 -10.66 28.12
C GLN A 521 -17.68 -11.51 29.38
N GLU A 522 -17.09 -10.93 30.44
CA GLU A 522 -16.92 -11.58 31.73
C GLU A 522 -18.26 -11.90 32.38
N PHE A 523 -19.20 -10.94 32.42
CA PHE A 523 -20.57 -11.14 32.92
C PHE A 523 -21.25 -12.33 32.24
N ILE A 524 -21.13 -12.46 30.91
CA ILE A 524 -21.68 -13.58 30.15
C ILE A 524 -20.94 -14.89 30.44
N ALA A 525 -19.61 -14.87 30.53
CA ALA A 525 -18.81 -16.07 30.74
C ALA A 525 -19.05 -16.67 32.14
N HIS A 526 -19.12 -15.81 33.15
CA HIS A 526 -19.36 -16.16 34.54
C HIS A 526 -20.82 -16.56 34.81
N GLY A 527 -21.76 -15.95 34.09
CA GLY A 527 -23.16 -16.32 34.19
C GLY A 527 -23.83 -15.89 35.51
N PRO A 528 -25.05 -16.38 35.79
CA PRO A 528 -25.89 -15.91 36.90
C PRO A 528 -25.46 -16.35 38.30
N ASN A 529 -24.38 -17.13 38.43
CA ASN A 529 -23.86 -17.58 39.73
C ASN A 529 -22.79 -16.64 40.30
N ASP A 530 -22.18 -15.83 39.44
CA ASP A 530 -20.98 -15.05 39.75
C ASP A 530 -21.17 -13.55 39.47
N ALA A 531 -22.15 -13.18 38.63
CA ALA A 531 -22.51 -11.78 38.38
C ALA A 531 -24.01 -11.65 38.09
N ASP A 532 -24.72 -10.82 38.85
CA ASP A 532 -26.19 -10.72 38.76
C ASP A 532 -26.67 -9.53 37.93
N VAL A 533 -26.07 -8.37 38.19
CA VAL A 533 -26.48 -7.08 37.64
C VAL A 533 -25.26 -6.30 37.20
N ALA A 534 -25.34 -5.65 36.05
CA ALA A 534 -24.29 -4.76 35.58
C ALA A 534 -24.85 -3.47 34.97
N THR A 535 -24.01 -2.46 34.91
CA THR A 535 -24.25 -1.23 34.13
C THR A 535 -23.34 -1.20 32.94
N VAL A 536 -23.91 -1.14 31.75
CA VAL A 536 -23.21 -1.20 30.46
C VAL A 536 -23.80 -0.19 29.48
N TYR A 537 -23.13 0.01 28.34
CA TYR A 537 -23.74 0.76 27.24
C TYR A 537 -24.78 -0.10 26.53
N GLU A 538 -25.87 0.56 26.10
CA GLU A 538 -26.94 -0.07 25.33
C GLU A 538 -26.41 -0.81 24.11
N SER A 539 -25.49 -0.19 23.35
CA SER A 539 -24.87 -0.81 22.17
C SER A 539 -24.16 -2.13 22.48
N VAL A 540 -23.41 -2.18 23.57
CA VAL A 540 -22.70 -3.39 24.01
C VAL A 540 -23.72 -4.44 24.49
N ALA A 541 -24.73 -4.03 25.26
CA ALA A 541 -25.80 -4.92 25.71
C ALA A 541 -26.60 -5.53 24.56
N LEU A 542 -26.91 -4.75 23.53
CA LEU A 542 -27.68 -5.22 22.37
C LEU A 542 -26.85 -6.13 21.46
N SER A 543 -25.60 -5.77 21.17
CA SER A 543 -24.72 -6.54 20.27
C SER A 543 -24.35 -7.92 20.83
N ARG A 544 -24.23 -8.05 22.16
CA ARG A 544 -23.86 -9.32 22.82
C ARG A 544 -25.04 -10.13 23.36
N TRP A 545 -26.28 -9.66 23.20
CA TRP A 545 -27.44 -10.34 23.78
C TRP A 545 -27.59 -11.80 23.33
N GLN A 546 -27.38 -12.06 22.03
CA GLN A 546 -27.43 -13.43 21.49
C GLN A 546 -26.30 -14.33 22.03
N GLN A 547 -25.13 -13.75 22.32
CA GLN A 547 -24.02 -14.47 22.93
C GLN A 547 -24.41 -14.96 24.32
N ALA A 548 -25.07 -14.13 25.13
CA ALA A 548 -25.57 -14.52 26.44
C ALA A 548 -26.54 -15.70 26.37
N ALA A 549 -27.53 -15.63 25.47
CA ALA A 549 -28.48 -16.72 25.24
C ALA A 549 -27.79 -18.03 24.84
N THR A 550 -26.73 -17.95 24.01
CA THR A 550 -26.01 -19.13 23.52
C THR A 550 -25.10 -19.73 24.60
N THR A 551 -24.38 -18.90 25.35
CA THR A 551 -23.40 -19.36 26.35
C THR A 551 -24.06 -19.86 27.63
N GLN A 552 -25.08 -19.16 28.14
CA GLN A 552 -25.70 -19.46 29.44
C GLN A 552 -27.08 -20.13 29.31
N GLY A 553 -27.58 -20.35 28.10
CA GLY A 553 -28.92 -20.91 27.84
C GLY A 553 -30.07 -19.97 28.22
N GLN A 554 -29.77 -18.82 28.80
CA GLN A 554 -30.72 -17.78 29.20
C GLN A 554 -30.06 -16.41 28.97
N PRO A 555 -30.72 -15.46 28.30
CA PRO A 555 -30.19 -14.12 28.16
C PRO A 555 -30.47 -13.22 29.37
N TYR A 556 -29.74 -12.11 29.49
CA TYR A 556 -30.10 -11.01 30.37
C TYR A 556 -31.23 -10.15 29.76
N GLN A 557 -31.86 -9.35 30.63
CA GLN A 557 -32.83 -8.31 30.26
C GLN A 557 -32.18 -6.93 30.39
N ILE A 558 -32.57 -6.00 29.51
CA ILE A 558 -32.10 -4.60 29.51
C ILE A 558 -33.08 -3.73 30.29
N TYR A 559 -32.56 -2.84 31.12
CA TYR A 559 -33.32 -1.87 31.91
C TYR A 559 -32.78 -0.46 31.65
N TYR A 560 -33.59 0.41 31.08
CA TYR A 560 -33.21 1.81 30.87
C TYR A 560 -33.17 2.57 32.20
N LEU A 561 -32.06 3.25 32.46
CA LEU A 561 -31.87 4.09 33.64
C LEU A 561 -32.68 5.38 33.51
N ASN A 562 -33.23 5.88 34.62
CA ASN A 562 -33.94 7.16 34.63
C ASN A 562 -33.55 8.00 35.86
N PRO A 563 -32.79 9.10 35.70
CA PRO A 563 -32.21 9.56 34.44
C PRO A 563 -31.09 8.64 33.94
N THR A 564 -30.78 8.73 32.64
CA THR A 564 -29.59 8.10 32.01
C THR A 564 -28.66 9.17 31.45
N ILE A 565 -27.44 8.77 31.09
CA ILE A 565 -26.49 9.60 30.36
C ILE A 565 -26.32 9.03 28.95
N GLU A 566 -26.62 9.86 27.96
CA GLU A 566 -26.29 9.60 26.57
C GLU A 566 -24.85 10.03 26.30
N THR A 567 -24.09 9.18 25.60
CA THR A 567 -22.73 9.45 25.15
C THR A 567 -22.69 9.44 23.64
N THR A 568 -22.07 10.46 23.06
CA THR A 568 -21.81 10.52 21.61
C THR A 568 -20.33 10.28 21.37
N SER A 569 -20.00 9.19 20.69
CA SER A 569 -18.65 8.95 20.19
C SER A 569 -18.35 9.94 19.07
N THR A 570 -17.30 10.72 19.25
CA THR A 570 -16.96 11.86 18.38
C THR A 570 -15.56 11.65 17.84
N ALA A 571 -15.38 11.79 16.53
CA ALA A 571 -14.10 11.65 15.88
C ALA A 571 -13.40 13.00 15.72
N ALA A 572 -12.09 13.05 15.94
CA ALA A 572 -11.25 14.22 15.69
C ALA A 572 -10.01 13.84 14.88
N ILE A 573 -9.68 14.65 13.88
CA ILE A 573 -8.43 14.53 13.13
C ILE A 573 -7.39 15.41 13.81
N VAL A 574 -6.37 14.81 14.41
CA VAL A 574 -5.36 15.55 15.18
C VAL A 574 -4.29 16.17 14.27
N ARG A 575 -3.72 17.30 14.69
CA ARG A 575 -2.65 18.01 13.95
C ARG A 575 -1.24 17.49 14.23
N ARG A 576 -0.99 16.98 15.43
CA ARG A 576 0.37 16.57 15.83
C ARG A 576 0.80 15.37 15.00
N ASP A 577 1.99 15.44 14.41
CA ASP A 577 2.60 14.37 13.62
C ASP A 577 1.78 13.91 12.39
N VAL A 578 0.77 14.69 11.97
CA VAL A 578 -0.09 14.40 10.81
C VAL A 578 0.14 15.46 9.75
N ASN A 579 0.34 15.04 8.50
CA ASN A 579 0.46 15.96 7.36
C ASN A 579 -0.89 16.19 6.67
N SER A 580 -0.97 17.19 5.79
CA SER A 580 -2.22 17.58 5.12
C SER A 580 -2.82 16.51 4.18
N GLN A 581 -2.00 15.62 3.61
CA GLN A 581 -2.50 14.52 2.77
C GLN A 581 -3.14 13.43 3.62
N THR A 582 -2.48 13.05 4.72
CA THR A 582 -3.00 12.07 5.67
C THR A 582 -4.27 12.60 6.36
N ALA A 583 -4.32 13.89 6.70
CA ALA A 583 -5.53 14.53 7.23
C ALA A 583 -6.70 14.50 6.22
N LYS A 584 -6.44 14.69 4.92
CA LYS A 584 -7.49 14.54 3.88
C LYS A 584 -7.98 13.11 3.75
N ALA A 585 -7.10 12.12 3.84
CA ALA A 585 -7.49 10.71 3.85
C ALA A 585 -8.34 10.37 5.09
N ALA A 586 -7.95 10.88 6.26
CA ALA A 586 -8.71 10.76 7.50
C ALA A 586 -10.09 11.43 7.38
N SER A 587 -10.19 12.60 6.77
CA SER A 587 -11.46 13.30 6.56
C SER A 587 -12.42 12.50 5.68
N LYS A 588 -11.92 11.87 4.60
CA LYS A 588 -12.72 10.94 3.78
C LYS A 588 -13.23 9.74 4.59
N PHE A 589 -12.40 9.21 5.49
CA PHE A 589 -12.84 8.14 6.39
C PHE A 589 -13.96 8.62 7.33
N LEU A 590 -13.84 9.83 7.90
CA LEU A 590 -14.92 10.39 8.72
C LEU A 590 -16.20 10.65 7.93
N ASP A 591 -16.10 11.13 6.69
CA ASP A 591 -17.25 11.27 5.79
C ASP A 591 -17.92 9.90 5.57
N PHE A 592 -17.12 8.88 5.26
CA PHE A 592 -17.59 7.50 5.07
C PHE A 592 -18.33 6.95 6.29
N LEU A 593 -17.85 7.20 7.51
CA LEU A 593 -18.51 6.75 8.74
C LEU A 593 -19.92 7.33 8.93
N THR A 594 -20.20 8.49 8.33
CA THR A 594 -21.51 9.16 8.42
C THR A 594 -22.47 8.82 7.29
N GLN A 595 -22.04 8.04 6.30
CA GLN A 595 -22.90 7.61 5.20
C GLN A 595 -23.97 6.62 5.68
N PRO A 596 -25.16 6.57 5.05
CA PRO A 596 -26.27 5.70 5.49
C PRO A 596 -25.89 4.22 5.63
N GLU A 597 -25.03 3.71 4.74
CA GLU A 597 -24.57 2.31 4.80
C GLU A 597 -23.68 2.05 6.02
N SER A 598 -22.76 2.97 6.33
CA SER A 598 -21.91 2.88 7.50
C SER A 598 -22.70 3.02 8.80
N VAL A 599 -23.65 3.98 8.82
CA VAL A 599 -24.57 4.14 9.95
C VAL A 599 -25.42 2.89 10.16
N SER A 600 -25.84 2.21 9.09
CA SER A 600 -26.56 0.94 9.19
C SER A 600 -25.73 -0.16 9.85
N VAL A 601 -24.42 -0.22 9.58
CA VAL A 601 -23.51 -1.14 10.29
C VAL A 601 -23.50 -0.81 11.77
N PHE A 602 -23.31 0.45 12.16
CA PHE A 602 -23.34 0.83 13.58
C PHE A 602 -24.67 0.45 14.27
N VAL A 603 -25.80 0.64 13.60
CA VAL A 603 -27.13 0.22 14.11
C VAL A 603 -27.20 -1.30 14.32
N GLN A 604 -26.62 -2.12 13.43
CA GLN A 604 -26.55 -3.57 13.62
C GLN A 604 -25.76 -3.97 14.88
N TYR A 605 -24.80 -3.15 15.30
CA TYR A 605 -24.04 -3.30 16.54
C TYR A 605 -24.67 -2.55 17.73
N GLY A 606 -25.93 -2.12 17.62
CA GLY A 606 -26.70 -1.53 18.72
C GLY A 606 -26.40 -0.06 19.01
N PHE A 607 -25.64 0.63 18.16
CA PHE A 607 -25.46 2.06 18.27
C PHE A 607 -26.64 2.83 17.67
N ARG A 608 -26.92 4.01 18.21
CA ARG A 608 -27.89 4.96 17.67
C ARG A 608 -27.19 5.95 16.74
N PRO A 609 -27.82 6.41 15.64
CA PRO A 609 -27.26 7.46 14.80
C PRO A 609 -27.01 8.73 15.60
N ALA A 610 -25.85 9.38 15.42
CA ALA A 610 -25.58 10.65 16.09
C ALA A 610 -26.42 11.81 15.51
N ASN A 611 -26.60 11.79 14.19
CA ASN A 611 -27.30 12.81 13.42
C ASN A 611 -28.41 12.18 12.56
N GLY A 612 -29.51 12.89 12.39
CA GLY A 612 -30.65 12.45 11.58
C GLY A 612 -31.55 11.43 12.27
N SER A 613 -32.65 11.07 11.60
CA SER A 613 -33.64 10.10 12.07
C SER A 613 -33.62 8.90 11.12
N ILE A 614 -33.08 7.78 11.58
CA ILE A 614 -33.17 6.50 10.85
C ILE A 614 -34.17 5.63 11.60
N ASP A 615 -35.08 5.00 10.86
CA ASP A 615 -35.94 3.97 11.45
C ASP A 615 -35.09 2.75 11.80
N LEU A 616 -34.73 2.64 13.08
CA LEU A 616 -33.91 1.56 13.62
C LEU A 616 -34.48 0.17 13.32
N LYS A 617 -35.81 0.03 13.15
CA LYS A 617 -36.44 -1.27 12.88
C LYS A 617 -36.34 -1.69 11.42
N SER A 618 -36.24 -0.73 10.50
CA SER A 618 -36.11 -0.97 9.06
C SER A 618 -34.75 -1.55 8.67
N ILE A 619 -33.71 -1.35 9.48
CA ILE A 619 -32.36 -1.83 9.20
C ILE A 619 -32.30 -3.36 9.35
N PRO A 620 -31.85 -4.10 8.33
CA PRO A 620 -31.67 -5.55 8.42
C PRO A 620 -30.75 -5.92 9.59
N ASN A 621 -31.11 -6.97 10.33
CA ASN A 621 -30.39 -7.47 11.51
C ASN A 621 -30.24 -6.49 12.69
N SER A 622 -30.95 -5.36 12.68
CA SER A 622 -31.01 -4.41 13.78
C SER A 622 -31.45 -5.08 15.10
N PRO A 623 -30.78 -4.84 16.24
CA PRO A 623 -31.19 -5.44 17.50
C PRO A 623 -32.60 -4.99 17.95
N TRP A 624 -33.08 -3.84 17.49
CA TRP A 624 -34.44 -3.35 17.75
C TRP A 624 -35.55 -4.11 17.00
N ASN A 625 -35.20 -5.03 16.07
CA ASN A 625 -36.15 -5.93 15.41
C ASN A 625 -36.17 -7.36 16.00
N LYS A 626 -35.31 -7.65 17.00
CA LYS A 626 -35.11 -9.00 17.54
C LYS A 626 -35.93 -9.32 18.80
N ASN A 627 -36.88 -8.47 19.17
CA ASN A 627 -37.71 -8.61 20.37
C ASN A 627 -36.89 -8.84 21.67
N ILE A 628 -35.73 -8.19 21.78
CA ILE A 628 -34.87 -8.27 22.96
C ILE A 628 -35.64 -7.72 24.19
N PRO A 629 -35.74 -8.47 25.30
CA PRO A 629 -36.48 -8.04 26.48
C PRO A 629 -35.99 -6.70 27.04
N GLY A 630 -36.93 -5.77 27.20
CA GLY A 630 -36.68 -4.45 27.77
C GLY A 630 -36.18 -3.40 26.77
N THR A 631 -35.75 -3.78 25.56
CA THR A 631 -35.28 -2.85 24.52
C THR A 631 -36.38 -1.93 24.00
N GLN A 632 -36.06 -0.65 23.81
CA GLN A 632 -37.01 0.39 23.38
C GLN A 632 -36.37 1.23 22.26
N VAL A 633 -37.14 1.49 21.19
CA VAL A 633 -36.69 2.39 20.12
C VAL A 633 -36.62 3.83 20.64
N ASN A 634 -37.64 4.27 21.38
CA ASN A 634 -37.71 5.59 22.00
C ASN A 634 -37.95 5.43 23.50
N PRO A 635 -36.88 5.19 24.30
CA PRO A 635 -37.03 4.99 25.73
C PRO A 635 -37.58 6.25 26.41
N VAL A 636 -38.62 6.08 27.25
CA VAL A 636 -39.23 7.19 28.01
C VAL A 636 -38.41 7.44 29.27
N VAL A 637 -37.21 8.02 29.11
CA VAL A 637 -36.28 8.33 30.19
C VAL A 637 -35.74 9.76 30.07
N GLN A 638 -35.41 10.38 31.20
CA GLN A 638 -34.74 11.66 31.20
C GLN A 638 -33.25 11.46 30.90
N THR A 639 -32.68 12.27 30.01
CA THR A 639 -31.23 12.33 29.77
C THR A 639 -30.62 13.46 30.57
N THR A 640 -29.58 13.17 31.35
CA THR A 640 -28.75 14.19 32.01
C THR A 640 -27.42 14.34 31.29
N ALA A 641 -26.75 15.49 31.50
CA ALA A 641 -25.43 15.73 30.96
C ALA A 641 -24.39 14.79 31.59
N ALA A 642 -23.38 14.41 30.79
CA ALA A 642 -22.23 13.70 31.30
C ALA A 642 -21.46 14.55 32.35
N PRO A 643 -20.78 13.91 33.32
CA PRO A 643 -20.05 14.62 34.35
C PRO A 643 -18.95 15.51 33.74
N SER A 644 -18.73 16.68 34.34
CA SER A 644 -17.64 17.59 33.98
C SER A 644 -16.27 17.00 34.34
N PRO A 645 -15.17 17.42 33.70
CA PRO A 645 -13.85 16.91 34.04
C PRO A 645 -13.49 17.04 35.53
N PRO A 646 -13.81 18.16 36.24
CA PRO A 646 -13.61 18.23 37.69
C PRO A 646 -14.41 17.19 38.48
N GLN A 647 -15.65 16.88 38.06
CA GLN A 647 -16.47 15.84 38.70
C GLN A 647 -15.86 14.45 38.47
N ILE A 648 -15.38 14.17 37.25
CA ILE A 648 -14.71 12.90 36.92
C ILE A 648 -13.44 12.74 37.76
N THR A 649 -12.58 13.76 37.81
CA THR A 649 -11.36 13.75 38.63
C THR A 649 -11.68 13.47 40.10
N GLU A 650 -12.74 14.09 40.64
CA GLU A 650 -13.15 13.86 42.02
C GLU A 650 -13.67 12.44 42.25
N ILE A 651 -14.46 11.88 41.32
CA ILE A 651 -14.92 10.48 41.38
C ILE A 651 -13.74 9.51 41.37
N GLN A 652 -12.76 9.72 40.50
CA GLN A 652 -11.54 8.91 40.43
C GLN A 652 -10.74 8.99 41.73
N ARG A 653 -10.53 10.21 42.23
CA ARG A 653 -9.83 10.45 43.49
C ARG A 653 -10.53 9.76 44.68
N LEU A 654 -11.86 9.78 44.72
CA LEU A 654 -12.62 9.12 45.78
C LEU A 654 -12.55 7.60 45.63
N TRP A 655 -12.68 7.07 44.41
CA TRP A 655 -12.53 5.65 44.11
C TRP A 655 -11.18 5.10 44.57
N GLU A 656 -10.10 5.83 44.34
CA GLU A 656 -8.76 5.41 44.79
C GLU A 656 -8.61 5.41 46.31
N ARG A 657 -9.27 6.35 47.01
CA ARG A 657 -9.14 6.53 48.47
C ARG A 657 -10.00 5.58 49.31
N VAL A 658 -11.16 5.17 48.83
CA VAL A 658 -12.03 4.26 49.57
C VAL A 658 -11.41 2.86 49.61
N ASN A 659 -11.50 2.16 50.74
CA ASN A 659 -10.97 0.81 50.94
C ASN A 659 -12.06 -0.25 50.80
#